data_AF-A0A852IY22-F1
#
_entry.id   AF-A0A852IY22-F1
#
_cell.length_a   1.000
_cell.length_b   1.000
_cell.length_c   1.000
_cell.angle_alpha   90.00
_cell.angle_beta   90.00
_cell.angle_gamma   90.00
#
_symmetry.space_group_name_H-M   'P 1'
#
loop_
_entity.id
_entity.type
_entity.pdbx_description
1 polymer ?
#
loop_
_entity_poly.entity_id
_entity_poly.type
_entity_poly.pdbx_seq_one_letter_code
_entity_poly.pdbx_strand_id
1 'polypeptide(L)'
;DKSLSQCESSDYTSIPITNHKCVDMPIAKHREEILSLIENNSVVIVQGATGSGKSTQIPQYVLDDCIQRSIYCKIAVTQPRKIGASSIARWISKERSWTLGGFVGYQVGLENISTKDTRLLYMTTGVLLQKIVFARSLAEFTHIFIDEVHERTEELDFLLLVIRKLLHTEPQSVKVILMSASINCKEFADYFTLPIPSGLSPACVFKVEGKPYAIEENYLDDLKHIVHFKPPTQKIEEPVISMAMYEVAVSLIESFDKLEMKSNRELFTTSSLGLNEISYMHSSLSNMFKRWQVYPLHSCVTLEEQSKVFLPRVPEYRKIILSTNIAESSITVPDVKYVIDFCLTRTLVCDEETNYRSLRLCWASKTNCNQRKGRAGRVSQGYCYRLVYRDFWTNFIPEKSVPEILRCPLGATVLKIKMLDMGGPKDLLLTALSPPGVDDIERTILQLKELGALTTCVQTEENPYDGQLTFLGRVLAHLPVDLRLGKLIVLGHVFGCLEECLIIAAALSLQSFFAVPFKQHIDGYRNKLYFAGNCKSDCVAIVNAFKAWQSCKQKGELKHPKKELEWGQSNYIHIKRIREVSELFHNLQMRVRAFNMYVNAQPSDVDQEFVCKQRFILQVVIAGAFYPNYFTFGRCDKEIAMKYLGGRDPKTTVMLRNIPPYGYLYHKQLQSLFRQCGQVKSIAYDGSKAFVEFSRDPMESFKVLPAVYLSVKMSQLKIPLKLDVHFPEDIGRQMQDATGVKYQRVNVDYQKKTVEPVESSFSTSQQSEMITDHFLSIKIVEIVEVGHFWGYRINEKSRKVLQALTAEIDYQNLLDLPVSPHPELVCLAPFTDVGNTGYYRARILCVCGDFAEVFFVDYGNRSKVPLKNLKEIPSHLRELPFQALEFKICKMRPSAKSLVYGEWWSYSASQRFASLVNGCTLLAKVHSFVHGVLHVDVFHHSKGKELVNIRDVLIEECYAEPGVESCESQQSLDFLESFSFNQASVPSRENKKNLIERLLNCFSDSQCKVPTHKVTVFGPFTPYEMKCYTMTRVSQFRMVLIQRESINSVVVCDAPEDPIQQFCLFVCLFVFLVPLSAVILEETSLMPPIPGLLALLSMLFAPAIELRVDKSGKHFTGVLCGLGWSQTCGAPLLPENDMELTFDVHFGVEDISEINILRTAINKLLCECAVCSGQEIMTQLQENVRQNLLR
;
A
#
# COMPACT_ATOMS: atom_id res chain seq x y z
N ASP A 1 39.08 -37.22 -10.85
CA ASP A 1 40.43 -37.71 -10.48
C ASP A 1 40.60 -37.89 -8.99
N LYS A 2 41.35 -38.95 -8.63
CA LYS A 2 41.53 -39.51 -7.30
C LYS A 2 42.20 -38.52 -6.32
N SER A 3 41.48 -38.09 -5.28
CA SER A 3 42.06 -37.67 -4.00
C SER A 3 40.96 -37.41 -2.96
N LEU A 4 40.44 -38.47 -2.33
CA LEU A 4 39.60 -38.38 -1.13
C LEU A 4 39.67 -39.72 -0.39
N SER A 5 40.86 -40.02 0.14
CA SER A 5 41.09 -41.10 1.10
C SER A 5 41.95 -40.54 2.23
N GLN A 6 41.28 -39.87 3.18
CA GLN A 6 41.70 -39.60 4.56
C GLN A 6 40.89 -38.43 5.09
N CYS A 7 39.85 -38.73 5.88
CA CYS A 7 39.47 -37.94 7.05
C CYS A 7 38.45 -38.74 7.87
N GLU A 8 38.95 -39.17 9.03
CA GLU A 8 38.26 -39.17 10.33
C GLU A 8 37.09 -40.16 10.53
N SER A 9 37.45 -41.27 11.17
CA SER A 9 36.63 -41.98 12.14
C SER A 9 36.02 -40.99 13.15
N SER A 10 34.76 -40.62 12.95
CA SER A 10 33.98 -39.90 13.95
C SER A 10 33.50 -40.87 15.02
N ASP A 11 33.90 -40.60 16.26
CA ASP A 11 33.42 -41.26 17.47
C ASP A 11 31.90 -41.40 17.47
N TYR A 12 31.42 -42.64 17.58
CA TYR A 12 30.04 -42.94 17.94
C TYR A 12 29.82 -42.47 19.38
N THR A 13 29.37 -41.22 19.55
CA THR A 13 28.83 -40.75 20.82
C THR A 13 27.67 -41.66 21.20
N SER A 14 27.81 -42.32 22.35
CA SER A 14 26.82 -43.25 22.92
C SER A 14 25.45 -42.57 23.03
N ILE A 15 24.50 -43.05 22.23
CA ILE A 15 23.12 -42.57 22.19
C ILE A 15 22.42 -43.06 23.47
N PRO A 16 21.90 -42.18 24.34
CA PRO A 16 21.10 -42.62 25.47
C PRO A 16 19.74 -43.10 24.94
N ILE A 17 19.57 -44.42 24.87
CA ILE A 17 18.25 -45.05 24.66
C ILE A 17 17.49 -44.89 25.98
N THR A 18 16.86 -43.75 26.17
CA THR A 18 15.95 -43.53 27.29
C THR A 18 14.65 -44.31 27.04
N ASN A 19 14.37 -45.31 27.89
CA ASN A 19 13.08 -46.01 27.94
C ASN A 19 11.97 -45.01 28.31
N HIS A 20 11.41 -44.34 27.30
CA HIS A 20 10.35 -43.36 27.48
C HIS A 20 8.99 -44.06 27.64
N LYS A 21 8.17 -43.57 28.60
CA LYS A 21 6.75 -43.92 28.68
C LYS A 21 6.05 -43.42 27.42
N CYS A 22 5.64 -44.33 26.54
CA CYS A 22 4.87 -44.00 25.35
C CYS A 22 3.56 -43.31 25.75
N VAL A 23 3.32 -42.10 25.23
CA VAL A 23 2.04 -41.40 25.41
C VAL A 23 0.94 -42.27 24.80
N ASP A 24 -0.14 -42.53 25.53
CA ASP A 24 -1.26 -43.40 25.11
C ASP A 24 -2.03 -42.75 23.93
N MET A 25 -1.45 -42.87 22.74
CA MET A 25 -1.95 -42.30 21.48
C MET A 25 -2.44 -43.44 20.58
N PRO A 26 -3.50 -43.24 19.76
CA PRO A 26 -4.07 -44.29 18.93
C PRO A 26 -3.04 -45.01 18.04
N ILE A 27 -2.04 -44.29 17.55
CA ILE A 27 -1.02 -44.84 16.64
C ILE A 27 0.02 -45.73 17.33
N ALA A 28 0.15 -45.67 18.66
CA ALA A 28 1.11 -46.47 19.41
C ALA A 28 0.82 -47.98 19.31
N LYS A 29 -0.46 -48.36 19.19
CA LYS A 29 -0.90 -49.75 19.07
C LYS A 29 -0.50 -50.42 17.75
N HIS A 30 -0.19 -49.61 16.74
CA HIS A 30 0.12 -50.07 15.38
C HIS A 30 1.59 -49.85 15.01
N ARG A 31 2.48 -49.65 15.99
CA ARG A 31 3.89 -49.31 15.75
C ARG A 31 4.60 -50.31 14.83
N GLU A 32 4.55 -51.60 15.15
CA GLU A 32 5.26 -52.65 14.38
C GLU A 32 4.69 -52.81 12.97
N GLU A 33 3.37 -52.75 12.84
CA GLU A 33 2.66 -52.83 11.55
C GLU A 33 3.07 -51.67 10.62
N ILE A 34 3.10 -50.43 11.14
CA ILE A 34 3.52 -49.25 10.36
C ILE A 34 4.98 -49.37 9.91
N LEU A 35 5.88 -49.81 10.80
CA LEU A 35 7.29 -49.98 10.46
C LEU A 35 7.48 -51.03 9.36
N SER A 36 6.79 -52.17 9.47
CA SER A 36 6.80 -53.23 8.45
C SER A 36 6.29 -52.72 7.09
N LEU A 37 5.23 -51.92 7.08
CA LEU A 37 4.69 -51.34 5.84
C LEU A 37 5.67 -50.37 5.18
N ILE A 38 6.31 -49.49 5.95
CA ILE A 38 7.30 -48.52 5.44
C ILE A 38 8.55 -49.23 4.90
N GLU A 39 9.00 -50.30 5.56
CA GLU A 39 10.15 -51.09 5.13
C GLU A 39 9.88 -51.78 3.78
N ASN A 40 8.70 -52.36 3.61
CA ASN A 40 8.35 -53.18 2.44
C ASN A 40 7.85 -52.41 1.22
N ASN A 41 7.49 -51.13 1.37
CA ASN A 41 6.92 -50.33 0.26
C ASN A 41 7.76 -49.07 0.02
N SER A 42 7.84 -48.59 -1.23
CA SER A 42 8.49 -47.31 -1.54
C SER A 42 7.61 -46.12 -1.16
N VAL A 43 6.28 -46.27 -1.28
CA VAL A 43 5.29 -45.25 -0.91
C VAL A 43 4.24 -45.84 0.01
N VAL A 44 3.99 -45.20 1.16
CA VAL A 44 2.95 -45.58 2.12
C VAL A 44 2.07 -44.37 2.44
N ILE A 45 0.77 -44.58 2.52
CA ILE A 45 -0.21 -43.56 2.86
C ILE A 45 -0.81 -43.88 4.22
N VAL A 46 -0.60 -43.01 5.20
CA VAL A 46 -1.14 -43.15 6.56
C VAL A 46 -2.32 -42.20 6.75
N GLN A 47 -3.50 -42.80 6.89
CA GLN A 47 -4.74 -42.11 7.19
C GLN A 47 -5.02 -42.16 8.69
N GLY A 48 -5.33 -41.02 9.30
CA GLY A 48 -5.84 -41.00 10.67
C GLY A 48 -6.34 -39.63 11.09
N ALA A 49 -7.32 -39.58 11.99
CA ALA A 49 -7.91 -38.32 12.45
C ALA A 49 -6.87 -37.36 13.09
N THR A 50 -7.18 -36.06 13.17
CA THR A 50 -6.32 -35.11 13.88
C THR A 50 -6.19 -35.52 15.36
N GLY A 51 -4.99 -35.47 15.91
CA GLY A 51 -4.72 -35.93 17.28
C GLY A 51 -4.37 -37.42 17.40
N SER A 52 -4.33 -38.18 16.30
CA SER A 52 -3.92 -39.60 16.35
C SER A 52 -2.41 -39.83 16.57
N GLY A 53 -1.58 -38.79 16.46
CA GLY A 53 -0.13 -38.86 16.68
C GLY A 53 0.73 -39.12 15.43
N LYS A 54 0.14 -39.05 14.22
CA LYS A 54 0.86 -39.29 12.93
C LYS A 54 2.14 -38.46 12.79
N SER A 55 1.97 -37.14 12.88
CA SER A 55 3.01 -36.15 12.61
C SER A 55 4.12 -36.12 13.66
N THR A 56 3.86 -36.64 14.86
CA THR A 56 4.81 -36.62 15.99
C THR A 56 5.48 -37.97 16.19
N GLN A 57 4.74 -39.07 16.16
CA GLN A 57 5.22 -40.38 16.62
C GLN A 57 5.81 -41.24 15.49
N ILE A 58 5.22 -41.25 14.29
CA ILE A 58 5.69 -42.12 13.20
C ILE A 58 7.15 -41.82 12.79
N PRO A 59 7.56 -40.55 12.59
CA PRO A 59 8.95 -40.24 12.25
C PRO A 59 9.92 -40.68 13.35
N GLN A 60 9.50 -40.61 14.62
CA GLN A 60 10.29 -41.07 15.76
C GLN A 60 10.44 -42.60 15.76
N TYR A 61 9.37 -43.34 15.46
CA TYR A 61 9.43 -44.81 15.38
C TYR A 61 10.42 -45.29 14.31
N VAL A 62 10.42 -44.64 13.14
CA VAL A 62 11.36 -44.96 12.05
C VAL A 62 12.79 -44.63 12.46
N LEU A 63 13.00 -43.46 13.08
CA LEU A 63 14.33 -43.06 13.56
C LEU A 63 14.86 -44.04 14.63
N ASP A 64 14.03 -44.43 15.60
CA ASP A 64 14.39 -45.35 16.67
C ASP A 64 14.73 -46.75 16.12
N ASP A 65 13.93 -47.28 15.18
CA ASP A 65 14.20 -48.58 14.55
C ASP A 65 15.51 -48.57 13.73
N CYS A 66 15.75 -47.50 12.97
CA CYS A 66 17.01 -47.33 12.24
C CYS A 66 18.22 -47.23 13.18
N ILE A 67 18.10 -46.51 14.30
CA ILE A 67 19.14 -46.43 15.33
C ILE A 67 19.39 -47.80 15.94
N GLN A 68 18.34 -48.55 16.27
CA GLN A 68 18.44 -49.90 16.85
C GLN A 68 19.11 -50.88 15.89
N ARG A 69 18.90 -50.73 14.58
CA ARG A 69 19.52 -51.54 13.52
C ARG A 69 20.87 -51.01 13.04
N SER A 70 21.38 -49.90 13.59
CA SER A 70 22.61 -49.21 13.16
C SER A 70 22.61 -48.82 11.67
N ILE A 71 21.46 -48.42 11.13
CA ILE A 71 21.27 -47.96 9.75
C ILE A 71 21.27 -46.43 9.72
N TYR A 72 22.01 -45.82 8.79
CA TYR A 72 21.99 -44.37 8.60
C TYR A 72 20.58 -43.89 8.23
N CYS A 73 20.05 -42.92 8.98
CA CYS A 73 18.70 -42.40 8.78
C CYS A 73 18.68 -40.88 8.87
N LYS A 74 18.14 -40.24 7.82
CA LYS A 74 17.91 -38.80 7.77
C LYS A 74 16.51 -38.55 7.22
N ILE A 75 15.65 -38.01 8.07
CA ILE A 75 14.22 -37.87 7.87
C ILE A 75 13.86 -36.41 7.63
N ALA A 76 13.17 -36.12 6.53
CA ALA A 76 12.48 -34.85 6.31
C ALA A 76 10.98 -35.02 6.59
N VAL A 77 10.41 -34.14 7.41
CA VAL A 77 8.96 -34.08 7.64
C VAL A 77 8.45 -32.72 7.21
N THR A 78 7.61 -32.69 6.17
CA THR A 78 7.01 -31.43 5.72
C THR A 78 5.78 -31.08 6.53
N GLN A 79 5.58 -29.77 6.72
CA GLN A 79 4.38 -29.19 7.30
C GLN A 79 3.93 -28.03 6.39
N PRO A 80 2.61 -27.84 6.18
CA PRO A 80 2.13 -26.75 5.34
C PRO A 80 2.44 -25.36 5.91
N ARG A 81 2.61 -25.24 7.24
CA ARG A 81 2.78 -23.95 7.92
C ARG A 81 4.04 -23.88 8.78
N LYS A 82 4.69 -22.71 8.81
CA LYS A 82 5.92 -22.44 9.62
C LYS A 82 5.74 -22.77 11.10
N ILE A 83 4.58 -22.41 11.68
CA ILE A 83 4.27 -22.68 13.09
C ILE A 83 4.12 -24.18 13.37
N GLY A 84 3.62 -24.96 12.40
CA GLY A 84 3.49 -26.41 12.52
C GLY A 84 4.86 -27.07 12.67
N ALA A 85 5.76 -26.82 11.70
CA ALA A 85 7.12 -27.37 11.73
C ALA A 85 7.91 -26.98 12.99
N SER A 86 7.92 -25.69 13.35
CA SER A 86 8.66 -25.22 14.52
C SER A 86 8.08 -25.70 15.85
N SER A 87 6.75 -25.77 15.98
CA SER A 87 6.11 -26.23 17.22
C SER A 87 6.28 -27.73 17.44
N ILE A 88 6.16 -28.54 16.38
CA ILE A 88 6.36 -29.99 16.47
C ILE A 88 7.81 -30.32 16.82
N ALA A 89 8.79 -29.70 16.15
CA ALA A 89 10.20 -29.91 16.46
C ALA A 89 10.55 -29.53 17.92
N ARG A 90 10.04 -28.41 18.42
CA ARG A 90 10.20 -28.00 19.83
C ARG A 90 9.51 -28.96 20.80
N TRP A 91 8.35 -29.51 20.41
CA TRP A 91 7.63 -30.48 21.24
C TRP A 91 8.41 -31.79 21.35
N ILE A 92 8.93 -32.34 20.25
CA ILE A 92 9.75 -33.56 20.24
C ILE A 92 11.07 -33.35 20.99
N SER A 93 11.71 -32.19 20.80
CA SER A 93 12.92 -31.82 21.56
C SER A 93 12.65 -31.87 23.08
N LYS A 94 11.51 -31.37 23.54
CA LYS A 94 11.11 -31.47 24.96
C LYS A 94 10.75 -32.90 25.38
N GLU A 95 10.00 -33.63 24.56
CA GLU A 95 9.58 -35.01 24.83
C GLU A 95 10.79 -35.94 25.03
N ARG A 96 11.78 -35.83 24.13
CA ARG A 96 13.01 -36.63 24.13
C ARG A 96 14.15 -36.06 24.98
N SER A 97 13.95 -34.89 25.58
CA SER A 97 15.03 -34.14 26.24
C SER A 97 16.26 -33.92 25.33
N TRP A 98 16.02 -33.73 24.03
CA TRP A 98 17.06 -33.43 23.04
C TRP A 98 17.25 -31.92 22.88
N THR A 99 18.48 -31.47 22.67
CA THR A 99 18.75 -30.09 22.29
C THR A 99 18.15 -29.81 20.91
N LEU A 100 17.31 -28.78 20.82
CA LEU A 100 16.77 -28.30 19.56
C LEU A 100 17.91 -27.84 18.63
N GLY A 101 17.94 -28.37 17.40
CA GLY A 101 19.05 -28.19 16.46
C GLY A 101 20.14 -29.26 16.56
N GLY A 102 20.09 -30.14 17.57
CA GLY A 102 20.87 -31.38 17.63
C GLY A 102 20.23 -32.45 16.75
N PHE A 103 19.82 -33.59 17.33
CA PHE A 103 19.17 -34.70 16.60
C PHE A 103 17.84 -34.34 15.94
N VAL A 104 17.06 -33.42 16.54
CA VAL A 104 15.81 -32.87 15.99
C VAL A 104 15.95 -31.38 15.75
N GLY A 105 15.48 -30.91 14.59
CA GLY A 105 15.55 -29.51 14.20
C GLY A 105 14.39 -29.10 13.30
N TYR A 106 14.37 -27.83 12.91
CA TYR A 106 13.44 -27.35 11.89
C TYR A 106 14.05 -26.32 10.95
N GLN A 107 13.49 -26.23 9.75
CA GLN A 107 13.85 -25.22 8.75
C GLN A 107 12.58 -24.62 8.12
N VAL A 108 12.31 -23.35 8.40
CA VAL A 108 11.09 -22.66 7.94
C VAL A 108 11.41 -21.26 7.39
N GLY A 109 11.13 -21.03 6.11
CA GLY A 109 11.49 -19.77 5.46
C GLY A 109 12.98 -19.45 5.61
N LEU A 110 13.29 -18.44 6.44
CA LEU A 110 14.67 -17.98 6.71
C LEU A 110 15.26 -18.53 7.99
N GLU A 111 14.43 -19.09 8.87
CA GLU A 111 14.85 -19.62 10.15
C GLU A 111 15.29 -21.08 9.96
N ASN A 112 16.57 -21.35 10.22
CA ASN A 112 17.14 -22.70 10.15
C ASN A 112 17.78 -23.05 11.50
N ILE A 113 17.14 -23.96 12.23
CA ILE A 113 17.65 -24.54 13.46
C ILE A 113 17.95 -26.02 13.19
N SER A 114 19.05 -26.26 12.47
CA SER A 114 19.60 -27.58 12.19
C SER A 114 21.11 -27.54 12.06
N THR A 115 21.78 -28.65 12.34
CA THR A 115 23.21 -28.86 12.16
C THR A 115 23.47 -30.10 11.29
N LYS A 116 24.74 -30.44 11.06
CA LYS A 116 25.12 -31.68 10.37
C LYS A 116 24.68 -32.94 11.13
N ASP A 117 24.44 -32.82 12.44
CA ASP A 117 24.03 -33.92 13.32
C ASP A 117 22.52 -34.13 13.32
N THR A 118 21.74 -33.18 12.77
CA THR A 118 20.28 -33.31 12.70
C THR A 118 19.87 -34.48 11.82
N ARG A 119 19.13 -35.43 12.41
CA ARG A 119 18.59 -36.62 11.74
C ARG A 119 17.09 -36.51 11.48
N LEU A 120 16.35 -35.77 12.31
CA LEU A 120 14.93 -35.52 12.14
C LEU A 120 14.68 -34.02 11.90
N LEU A 121 14.35 -33.66 10.67
CA LEU A 121 14.20 -32.26 10.24
C LEU A 121 12.76 -31.96 9.83
N TYR A 122 12.11 -31.09 10.60
CA TYR A 122 10.79 -30.56 10.24
C TYR A 122 10.93 -29.32 9.37
N MET A 123 10.25 -29.24 8.23
CA MET A 123 10.37 -28.09 7.34
C MET A 123 9.05 -27.74 6.67
N THR A 124 8.96 -26.53 6.10
CA THR A 124 7.83 -26.19 5.24
C THR A 124 7.93 -26.88 3.89
N THR A 125 6.79 -27.20 3.26
CA THR A 125 6.73 -27.83 1.92
C THR A 125 7.61 -27.13 0.90
N GLY A 126 7.54 -25.79 0.80
CA GLY A 126 8.38 -25.00 -0.11
C GLY A 126 9.89 -25.11 0.13
N VAL A 127 10.34 -25.36 1.37
CA VAL A 127 11.78 -25.54 1.68
C VAL A 127 12.28 -26.89 1.14
N LEU A 128 11.51 -27.96 1.36
CA LEU A 128 11.85 -29.27 0.80
C LEU A 128 11.84 -29.23 -0.73
N LEU A 129 10.79 -28.62 -1.30
CA LEU A 129 10.66 -28.46 -2.74
C LEU A 129 11.86 -27.72 -3.34
N GLN A 130 12.30 -26.62 -2.75
CA GLN A 130 13.50 -25.88 -3.21
C GLN A 130 14.76 -26.75 -3.17
N LYS A 131 14.97 -27.52 -2.10
CA LYS A 131 16.10 -28.44 -1.97
C LYS A 131 16.11 -29.50 -3.08
N ILE A 132 14.96 -30.14 -3.31
CA ILE A 132 14.83 -31.19 -4.34
C ILE A 132 14.97 -30.61 -5.75
N VAL A 133 14.34 -29.46 -6.03
CA VAL A 133 14.44 -28.80 -7.34
C VAL A 133 15.88 -28.42 -7.68
N PHE A 134 16.62 -27.91 -6.69
CA PHE A 134 18.02 -27.53 -6.88
C PHE A 134 18.95 -28.75 -7.01
N ALA A 135 18.78 -29.76 -6.16
CA ALA A 135 19.60 -30.97 -6.18
C ALA A 135 19.26 -31.91 -7.36
N ARG A 136 18.05 -31.80 -7.91
CA ARG A 136 17.47 -32.71 -8.93
C ARG A 136 17.51 -34.19 -8.51
N SER A 137 17.52 -34.47 -7.21
CA SER A 137 17.60 -35.82 -6.64
C SER A 137 16.93 -35.85 -5.27
N LEU A 138 16.49 -37.05 -4.84
CA LEU A 138 15.94 -37.28 -3.51
C LEU A 138 17.01 -37.72 -2.49
N ALA A 139 18.24 -37.96 -2.94
CA ALA A 139 19.31 -38.61 -2.15
C ALA A 139 19.75 -37.89 -0.86
N GLU A 140 19.36 -36.62 -0.64
CA GLU A 140 19.66 -35.91 0.62
C GLU A 140 18.98 -36.58 1.84
N PHE A 141 17.87 -37.28 1.65
CA PHE A 141 17.04 -37.86 2.71
C PHE A 141 16.80 -39.35 2.48
N THR A 142 16.77 -40.14 3.55
CA THR A 142 16.41 -41.57 3.47
C THR A 142 14.89 -41.76 3.54
N HIS A 143 14.20 -40.90 4.29
CA HIS A 143 12.75 -40.90 4.43
C HIS A 143 12.17 -39.50 4.26
N ILE A 144 11.12 -39.37 3.47
CA ILE A 144 10.39 -38.12 3.25
C ILE A 144 8.94 -38.32 3.69
N PHE A 145 8.54 -37.58 4.72
CA PHE A 145 7.18 -37.51 5.22
C PHE A 145 6.50 -36.26 4.68
N ILE A 146 5.37 -36.45 4.02
CA ILE A 146 4.52 -35.38 3.51
C ILE A 146 3.25 -35.34 4.33
N ASP A 147 3.18 -34.39 5.26
CA ASP A 147 2.03 -34.26 6.16
C ASP A 147 0.92 -33.39 5.58
N GLU A 148 -0.29 -33.60 6.08
CA GLU A 148 -1.48 -32.81 5.73
C GLU A 148 -1.74 -32.77 4.21
N VAL A 149 -1.53 -33.88 3.49
CA VAL A 149 -1.62 -33.92 2.00
C VAL A 149 -2.99 -33.52 1.43
N HIS A 150 -4.01 -33.50 2.29
CA HIS A 150 -5.37 -33.11 1.93
C HIS A 150 -5.58 -31.58 1.87
N GLU A 151 -4.61 -30.75 2.28
CA GLU A 151 -4.69 -29.29 2.09
C GLU A 151 -4.57 -28.87 0.61
N ARG A 152 -3.96 -29.71 -0.25
CA ARG A 152 -3.87 -29.53 -1.72
C ARG A 152 -3.38 -28.13 -2.13
N THR A 153 -2.32 -27.64 -1.47
CA THR A 153 -1.64 -26.38 -1.84
C THR A 153 -0.83 -26.55 -3.12
N GLU A 154 -0.53 -25.45 -3.81
CA GLU A 154 0.20 -25.51 -5.10
C GLU A 154 1.59 -26.13 -4.92
N GLU A 155 2.33 -25.71 -3.89
CA GLU A 155 3.68 -26.25 -3.60
C GLU A 155 3.64 -27.74 -3.25
N LEU A 156 2.58 -28.20 -2.58
CA LEU A 156 2.40 -29.60 -2.19
C LEU A 156 2.11 -30.46 -3.41
N ASP A 157 1.12 -30.10 -4.22
CA ASP A 157 0.77 -30.86 -5.42
C ASP A 157 1.96 -30.90 -6.39
N PHE A 158 2.71 -29.81 -6.49
CA PHE A 158 3.95 -29.79 -7.28
C PHE A 158 5.06 -30.65 -6.66
N LEU A 159 5.25 -30.65 -5.34
CA LEU A 159 6.19 -31.55 -4.66
C LEU A 159 5.84 -33.03 -4.91
N LEU A 160 4.55 -33.39 -4.86
CA LEU A 160 4.09 -34.75 -5.14
C LEU A 160 4.39 -35.15 -6.59
N LEU A 161 4.22 -34.24 -7.55
CA LEU A 161 4.58 -34.44 -8.95
C LEU A 161 6.08 -34.69 -9.13
N VAL A 162 6.94 -33.85 -8.53
CA VAL A 162 8.39 -33.97 -8.62
C VAL A 162 8.88 -35.27 -7.99
N ILE A 163 8.39 -35.60 -6.78
CA ILE A 163 8.74 -36.85 -6.10
C ILE A 163 8.33 -38.05 -6.93
N ARG A 164 7.11 -38.08 -7.48
CA ARG A 164 6.65 -39.19 -8.34
C ARG A 164 7.59 -39.41 -9.53
N LYS A 165 8.00 -38.33 -10.20
CA LYS A 165 8.92 -38.41 -11.36
C LYS A 165 10.32 -38.88 -10.97
N LEU A 166 10.86 -38.38 -9.87
CA LEU A 166 12.16 -38.80 -9.35
C LEU A 166 12.14 -40.25 -8.84
N LEU A 167 11.05 -40.73 -8.25
CA LEU A 167 10.91 -42.12 -7.83
C LEU A 167 10.94 -43.11 -9.02
N HIS A 168 10.49 -42.70 -10.21
CA HIS A 168 10.62 -43.53 -11.41
C HIS A 168 12.08 -43.68 -11.89
N THR A 169 12.94 -42.71 -11.57
CA THR A 169 14.37 -42.74 -11.92
C THR A 169 15.24 -43.30 -10.80
N GLU A 170 14.85 -43.11 -9.53
CA GLU A 170 15.57 -43.56 -8.32
C GLU A 170 14.67 -44.40 -7.37
N PRO A 171 14.10 -45.54 -7.79
CA PRO A 171 13.05 -46.25 -7.03
C PRO A 171 13.51 -46.90 -5.71
N GLN A 172 14.82 -47.03 -5.46
CA GLN A 172 15.38 -47.81 -4.33
C GLN A 172 16.07 -46.99 -3.24
N SER A 173 16.26 -45.67 -3.40
CA SER A 173 17.05 -44.86 -2.47
C SER A 173 16.26 -44.22 -1.32
N VAL A 174 14.96 -43.93 -1.52
CA VAL A 174 14.17 -43.11 -0.58
C VAL A 174 12.78 -43.70 -0.34
N LYS A 175 12.34 -43.66 0.92
CA LYS A 175 10.99 -44.03 1.36
C LYS A 175 10.10 -42.80 1.48
N VAL A 176 8.91 -42.82 0.89
CA VAL A 176 7.95 -41.70 0.93
C VAL A 176 6.70 -42.06 1.71
N ILE A 177 6.34 -41.23 2.69
CA ILE A 177 5.20 -41.45 3.57
C ILE A 177 4.25 -40.26 3.46
N LEU A 178 3.04 -40.49 2.93
CA LEU A 178 1.99 -39.47 2.84
C LEU A 178 1.08 -39.58 4.06
N MET A 179 0.83 -38.48 4.77
CA MET A 179 -0.04 -38.47 5.95
C MET A 179 -1.27 -37.59 5.70
N SER A 180 -2.47 -38.14 5.98
CA SER A 180 -3.74 -37.46 5.74
C SER A 180 -4.72 -37.62 6.90
N ALA A 181 -5.49 -36.56 7.16
CA ALA A 181 -6.61 -36.58 8.09
C ALA A 181 -7.96 -36.89 7.41
N SER A 182 -8.02 -36.89 6.07
CA SER A 182 -9.25 -37.06 5.29
C SER A 182 -9.54 -38.52 4.92
N ILE A 183 -10.81 -38.83 4.61
CA ILE A 183 -11.31 -40.18 4.25
C ILE A 183 -10.88 -40.61 2.84
N ASN A 184 -10.51 -39.68 1.95
CA ASN A 184 -10.25 -39.98 0.55
C ASN A 184 -8.75 -40.15 0.24
N CYS A 185 -8.16 -41.26 0.72
CA CYS A 185 -6.77 -41.64 0.41
C CYS A 185 -6.60 -42.38 -0.92
N LYS A 186 -7.70 -42.77 -1.58
CA LYS A 186 -7.68 -43.54 -2.83
C LYS A 186 -7.05 -42.75 -3.98
N GLU A 187 -7.41 -41.47 -4.09
CA GLU A 187 -6.88 -40.56 -5.11
C GLU A 187 -5.33 -40.49 -5.07
N PHE A 188 -4.74 -40.42 -3.87
CA PHE A 188 -3.29 -40.45 -3.71
C PHE A 188 -2.69 -41.83 -3.97
N ALA A 189 -3.38 -42.91 -3.57
CA ALA A 189 -2.93 -44.28 -3.79
C ALA A 189 -2.83 -44.62 -5.29
N ASP A 190 -3.86 -44.21 -6.05
CA ASP A 190 -3.93 -44.39 -7.50
C ASP A 190 -2.85 -43.53 -8.20
N TYR A 191 -2.59 -42.32 -7.71
CA TYR A 191 -1.57 -41.44 -8.29
C TYR A 191 -0.14 -41.97 -8.16
N PHE A 192 0.21 -42.59 -7.02
CA PHE A 192 1.52 -43.19 -6.77
C PHE A 192 1.60 -44.67 -7.20
N THR A 193 0.75 -45.10 -8.12
CA THR A 193 0.81 -46.45 -8.69
C THR A 193 2.17 -46.69 -9.36
N LEU A 194 2.87 -47.74 -8.92
CA LEU A 194 4.16 -48.15 -9.47
C LEU A 194 4.01 -49.40 -10.36
N PRO A 195 4.76 -49.49 -11.47
CA PRO A 195 4.84 -50.71 -12.25
C PRO A 195 5.69 -51.77 -11.51
N ILE A 196 5.09 -52.92 -11.24
CA ILE A 196 5.72 -54.11 -10.64
C ILE A 196 5.75 -55.20 -11.73
N PRO A 197 6.70 -56.17 -11.70
CA PRO A 197 6.74 -57.27 -12.67
C PRO A 197 5.43 -58.06 -12.85
N SER A 198 4.52 -58.01 -11.87
CA SER A 198 3.20 -58.66 -11.88
C SER A 198 2.02 -57.75 -12.28
N GLY A 199 2.26 -56.48 -12.62
CA GLY A 199 1.23 -55.50 -13.00
C GLY A 199 1.39 -54.14 -12.34
N LEU A 200 0.33 -53.32 -12.37
CA LEU A 200 0.28 -52.02 -11.69
C LEU A 200 -0.24 -52.22 -10.25
N SER A 201 0.50 -51.78 -9.23
CA SER A 201 0.05 -51.81 -7.84
C SER A 201 -0.11 -50.39 -7.29
N PRO A 202 -1.29 -50.04 -6.74
CA PRO A 202 -1.48 -48.77 -6.04
C PRO A 202 -0.67 -48.72 -4.75
N ALA A 203 -0.41 -47.50 -4.25
CA ALA A 203 0.33 -47.33 -3.00
C ALA A 203 -0.47 -47.86 -1.79
N CYS A 204 0.24 -48.41 -0.80
CA CYS A 204 -0.37 -49.00 0.38
C CYS A 204 -1.06 -47.92 1.24
N VAL A 205 -2.32 -48.16 1.63
CA VAL A 205 -3.10 -47.27 2.52
C VAL A 205 -3.30 -47.93 3.87
N PHE A 206 -2.71 -47.34 4.90
CA PHE A 206 -2.86 -47.74 6.30
C PHE A 206 -3.84 -46.81 7.02
N LYS A 207 -4.89 -47.36 7.65
CA LYS A 207 -5.93 -46.59 8.34
C LYS A 207 -5.83 -46.78 9.85
N VAL A 208 -5.71 -45.66 10.56
CA VAL A 208 -5.73 -45.63 12.03
C VAL A 208 -7.07 -45.10 12.51
N GLU A 209 -7.81 -45.93 13.23
CA GLU A 209 -9.03 -45.50 13.92
C GLU A 209 -8.70 -44.59 15.11
N GLY A 210 -9.24 -43.38 15.10
CA GLY A 210 -9.18 -42.48 16.26
C GLY A 210 -10.36 -42.71 17.19
N LYS A 211 -10.20 -42.47 18.49
CA LYS A 211 -11.30 -42.33 19.47
C LYS A 211 -11.54 -40.84 19.79
N PRO A 212 -12.10 -40.01 18.91
CA PRO A 212 -12.54 -38.68 19.31
C PRO A 212 -13.70 -38.79 20.31
N TYR A 213 -13.80 -37.85 21.24
CA TYR A 213 -15.01 -37.71 22.05
C TYR A 213 -16.21 -37.37 21.14
N ALA A 214 -17.42 -37.75 21.54
CA ALA A 214 -18.62 -37.44 20.77
C ALA A 214 -18.78 -35.92 20.58
N ILE A 215 -19.19 -35.50 19.38
CA ILE A 215 -19.42 -34.10 19.03
C ILE A 215 -20.85 -33.95 18.54
N GLU A 216 -21.63 -33.09 19.18
CA GLU A 216 -22.99 -32.78 18.76
C GLU A 216 -22.98 -31.68 17.70
N GLU A 217 -23.71 -31.88 16.60
CA GLU A 217 -23.79 -30.94 15.49
C GLU A 217 -25.16 -30.26 15.44
N ASN A 218 -25.17 -28.94 15.42
CA ASN A 218 -26.37 -28.12 15.37
C ASN A 218 -26.31 -27.18 14.16
N TYR A 219 -27.44 -27.02 13.46
CA TYR A 219 -27.63 -26.12 12.33
C TYR A 219 -28.52 -24.95 12.72
N LEU A 220 -28.67 -23.94 11.84
CA LEU A 220 -29.57 -22.80 12.10
C LEU A 220 -31.01 -23.23 12.40
N ASP A 221 -31.47 -24.33 11.80
CA ASP A 221 -32.78 -24.92 12.05
C ASP A 221 -32.98 -25.33 13.50
N ASP A 222 -31.93 -25.88 14.12
CA ASP A 222 -31.93 -26.41 15.48
C ASP A 222 -31.85 -25.27 16.52
N LEU A 223 -31.37 -24.09 16.11
CA LEU A 223 -31.14 -22.93 16.98
C LEU A 223 -32.38 -22.06 17.23
N LYS A 224 -33.48 -22.27 16.49
CA LYS A 224 -34.71 -21.46 16.59
C LYS A 224 -35.31 -21.44 18.01
N HIS A 225 -35.10 -22.51 18.78
CA HIS A 225 -35.57 -22.64 20.15
C HIS A 225 -34.62 -22.01 21.20
N ILE A 226 -33.37 -21.76 20.83
CA ILE A 226 -32.29 -21.29 21.72
C ILE A 226 -32.09 -19.78 21.56
N VAL A 227 -32.24 -19.27 20.33
CA VAL A 227 -32.00 -17.86 19.98
C VAL A 227 -33.15 -17.34 19.12
N HIS A 228 -33.70 -16.18 19.46
CA HIS A 228 -34.62 -15.46 18.57
C HIS A 228 -33.84 -14.61 17.58
N PHE A 229 -33.89 -14.97 16.29
CA PHE A 229 -33.24 -14.24 15.22
C PHE A 229 -34.14 -14.18 13.98
N LYS A 230 -33.97 -13.13 13.15
CA LYS A 230 -34.58 -13.10 11.82
C LYS A 230 -33.84 -14.10 10.92
N PRO A 231 -34.53 -14.97 10.17
CA PRO A 231 -33.89 -15.99 9.36
C PRO A 231 -32.94 -15.36 8.35
N PRO A 232 -31.62 -15.65 8.39
CA PRO A 232 -30.69 -15.12 7.41
C PRO A 232 -30.97 -15.77 6.05
N THR A 233 -31.08 -14.98 4.98
CA THR A 233 -31.14 -15.51 3.60
C THR A 233 -29.75 -15.96 3.16
N GLN A 234 -29.63 -17.23 2.76
CA GLN A 234 -28.37 -17.83 2.29
C GLN A 234 -28.49 -18.13 0.80
N LYS A 235 -27.58 -17.57 0.00
CA LYS A 235 -27.45 -17.84 -1.44
C LYS A 235 -26.04 -18.35 -1.73
N ILE A 236 -25.91 -19.19 -2.75
CA ILE A 236 -24.62 -19.77 -3.13
C ILE A 236 -23.75 -18.71 -3.80
N GLU A 237 -24.37 -17.88 -4.63
CA GLU A 237 -23.74 -16.85 -5.46
C GLU A 237 -23.26 -15.65 -4.64
N GLU A 238 -23.80 -15.46 -3.43
CA GLU A 238 -23.51 -14.33 -2.54
C GLU A 238 -23.02 -14.80 -1.15
N PRO A 239 -21.81 -15.39 -1.05
CA PRO A 239 -21.22 -15.79 0.23
C PRO A 239 -20.89 -14.57 1.09
N VAL A 240 -21.76 -14.24 2.05
CA VAL A 240 -21.62 -13.08 2.96
C VAL A 240 -22.03 -13.45 4.38
N ILE A 241 -21.35 -12.89 5.38
CA ILE A 241 -21.77 -12.95 6.78
C ILE A 241 -22.73 -11.81 7.04
N SER A 242 -24.03 -12.12 7.13
CA SER A 242 -25.06 -11.12 7.42
C SER A 242 -25.01 -10.65 8.87
N MET A 243 -25.54 -9.46 9.16
CA MET A 243 -25.62 -8.94 10.54
C MET A 243 -26.38 -9.89 11.48
N ALA A 244 -27.44 -10.53 10.98
CA ALA A 244 -28.18 -11.53 11.75
C ALA A 244 -27.31 -12.72 12.18
N MET A 245 -26.33 -13.14 11.38
CA MET A 245 -25.42 -14.23 11.75
C MET A 245 -24.44 -13.82 12.86
N TYR A 246 -23.99 -12.55 12.88
CA TYR A 246 -23.20 -12.03 13.99
C TYR A 246 -24.02 -11.97 15.29
N GLU A 247 -25.27 -11.51 15.22
CA GLU A 247 -26.18 -11.48 16.36
C GLU A 247 -26.42 -12.88 16.93
N VAL A 248 -26.64 -13.88 16.06
CA VAL A 248 -26.76 -15.29 16.49
C VAL A 248 -25.49 -15.78 17.17
N ALA A 249 -24.30 -15.50 16.61
CA ALA A 249 -23.04 -15.92 17.20
C ALA A 249 -22.81 -15.29 18.60
N VAL A 250 -23.13 -14.00 18.76
CA VAL A 250 -23.06 -13.31 20.07
C VAL A 250 -24.05 -13.95 21.05
N SER A 251 -25.30 -14.16 20.64
CA SER A 251 -26.31 -14.78 21.49
C SER A 251 -25.97 -16.22 21.89
N LEU A 252 -25.31 -16.99 21.01
CA LEU A 252 -24.82 -18.33 21.33
C LEU A 252 -23.75 -18.26 22.43
N ILE A 253 -22.77 -17.37 22.28
CA ILE A 253 -21.71 -17.15 23.28
C ILE A 253 -22.32 -16.79 24.65
N GLU A 254 -23.34 -15.92 24.67
CA GLU A 254 -24.08 -15.59 25.90
C GLU A 254 -24.84 -16.79 26.48
N SER A 255 -25.49 -17.59 25.63
CA SER A 255 -26.25 -18.76 26.06
C SER A 255 -25.35 -19.82 26.71
N PHE A 256 -24.14 -20.02 26.18
CA PHE A 256 -23.16 -20.94 26.75
C PHE A 256 -22.74 -20.50 28.14
N ASP A 257 -22.64 -19.20 28.39
CA ASP A 257 -22.34 -18.66 29.72
C ASP A 257 -23.47 -18.92 30.72
N LYS A 258 -24.73 -18.78 30.28
CA LYS A 258 -25.91 -19.03 31.13
C LYS A 258 -26.13 -20.52 31.44
N LEU A 259 -25.90 -21.40 30.46
CA LEU A 259 -26.10 -22.85 30.61
C LEU A 259 -25.10 -23.46 31.59
N GLU A 260 -23.85 -22.98 31.61
CA GLU A 260 -22.78 -23.56 32.43
C GLU A 260 -22.67 -22.93 33.83
N MET A 261 -23.26 -21.77 34.11
CA MET A 261 -23.38 -21.24 35.49
C MET A 261 -24.18 -22.16 36.44
N LYS A 262 -24.93 -23.13 35.91
CA LYS A 262 -25.62 -24.17 36.69
C LYS A 262 -24.78 -25.45 36.91
N SER A 263 -23.61 -25.58 36.28
CA SER A 263 -22.72 -26.74 36.41
C SER A 263 -21.26 -26.30 36.51
N ASN A 264 -20.64 -26.43 37.69
CA ASN A 264 -19.20 -26.16 37.85
C ASN A 264 -18.36 -27.08 36.96
N ARG A 265 -17.99 -26.65 35.74
CA ARG A 265 -16.86 -27.16 34.91
C ARG A 265 -16.67 -26.34 33.60
N GLU A 266 -15.52 -26.58 32.95
CA GLU A 266 -14.69 -25.69 32.09
C GLU A 266 -15.24 -25.25 30.70
N LEU A 267 -14.66 -24.18 30.13
CA LEU A 267 -15.35 -23.13 29.33
C LEU A 267 -14.54 -22.63 28.09
N PHE A 268 -14.95 -22.91 26.82
CA PHE A 268 -14.24 -22.39 25.61
C PHE A 268 -15.12 -22.29 24.35
N THR A 269 -15.10 -21.16 23.63
CA THR A 269 -15.82 -20.97 22.34
C THR A 269 -14.90 -20.42 21.25
N THR A 270 -14.88 -21.07 20.09
CA THR A 270 -14.13 -20.61 18.90
C THR A 270 -15.09 -20.19 17.79
N SER A 271 -14.75 -19.14 17.05
CA SER A 271 -15.51 -18.68 15.88
C SER A 271 -14.60 -18.48 14.68
N SER A 272 -14.98 -19.04 13.53
CA SER A 272 -14.18 -18.95 12.30
C SER A 272 -14.61 -17.79 11.37
N LEU A 273 -13.77 -16.76 11.20
CA LEU A 273 -14.03 -15.49 10.49
C LEU A 273 -12.76 -14.96 9.77
N GLY A 274 -12.89 -14.08 8.76
CA GLY A 274 -11.78 -13.32 8.14
C GLY A 274 -11.33 -12.09 8.95
N LEU A 275 -10.29 -11.33 8.57
CA LEU A 275 -9.74 -10.24 9.42
C LEU A 275 -10.73 -9.09 9.70
N ASN A 276 -11.45 -8.62 8.69
CA ASN A 276 -12.46 -7.58 8.84
C ASN A 276 -13.63 -8.09 9.70
N GLU A 277 -13.98 -9.34 9.48
CA GLU A 277 -15.04 -10.07 10.17
C GLU A 277 -14.66 -10.33 11.65
N ILE A 278 -13.40 -10.68 11.92
CA ILE A 278 -12.80 -10.80 13.26
C ILE A 278 -12.85 -9.44 13.95
N SER A 279 -12.48 -8.36 13.27
CA SER A 279 -12.48 -6.99 13.85
C SER A 279 -13.90 -6.52 14.20
N TYR A 280 -14.88 -6.83 13.35
CA TYR A 280 -16.29 -6.56 13.60
C TYR A 280 -16.82 -7.36 14.81
N MET A 281 -16.57 -8.68 14.84
CA MET A 281 -16.98 -9.54 15.95
C MET A 281 -16.28 -9.15 17.25
N HIS A 282 -14.99 -8.82 17.21
CA HIS A 282 -14.23 -8.35 18.35
C HIS A 282 -14.83 -7.06 18.91
N SER A 283 -15.18 -6.10 18.05
CA SER A 283 -15.84 -4.85 18.47
C SER A 283 -17.21 -5.10 19.10
N SER A 284 -17.96 -6.07 18.58
CA SER A 284 -19.27 -6.47 19.13
C SER A 284 -19.14 -7.11 20.51
N LEU A 285 -18.11 -7.96 20.71
CA LEU A 285 -17.87 -8.65 21.99
C LEU A 285 -17.22 -7.75 23.06
N SER A 286 -16.26 -6.88 22.69
CA SER A 286 -15.52 -6.05 23.65
C SER A 286 -16.39 -5.00 24.36
N ASN A 287 -17.48 -4.55 23.74
CA ASN A 287 -18.37 -3.55 24.32
C ASN A 287 -19.35 -4.13 25.35
N MET A 288 -19.50 -5.45 25.44
CA MET A 288 -20.64 -6.06 26.14
C MET A 288 -20.31 -6.62 27.52
N PHE A 289 -19.11 -7.19 27.79
CA PHE A 289 -18.84 -7.83 29.10
C PHE A 289 -17.39 -7.80 29.60
N LYS A 290 -17.22 -7.51 30.89
CA LYS A 290 -15.91 -7.47 31.59
C LYS A 290 -15.27 -8.85 31.85
N ARG A 291 -15.95 -9.98 31.58
CA ARG A 291 -15.48 -11.35 31.91
C ARG A 291 -15.00 -12.18 30.71
N TRP A 292 -14.89 -11.58 29.52
CA TRP A 292 -14.47 -12.30 28.31
C TRP A 292 -13.05 -11.91 27.91
N GLN A 293 -12.24 -12.91 27.59
CA GLN A 293 -10.90 -12.74 27.00
C GLN A 293 -10.98 -13.14 25.53
N VAL A 294 -11.03 -12.13 24.65
CA VAL A 294 -11.16 -12.31 23.21
C VAL A 294 -9.77 -12.26 22.58
N TYR A 295 -9.38 -13.35 21.91
CA TYR A 295 -8.08 -13.47 21.23
C TYR A 295 -8.29 -13.60 19.72
N PRO A 296 -7.79 -12.64 18.90
CA PRO A 296 -7.77 -12.80 17.46
C PRO A 296 -6.64 -13.75 17.03
N LEU A 297 -6.95 -14.68 16.13
CA LEU A 297 -6.02 -15.65 15.56
C LEU A 297 -6.09 -15.60 14.03
N HIS A 298 -5.27 -14.71 13.46
CA HIS A 298 -5.13 -14.51 12.01
C HIS A 298 -3.65 -14.60 11.63
N SER A 299 -3.33 -14.97 10.38
CA SER A 299 -1.95 -14.94 9.86
C SER A 299 -1.29 -13.55 9.90
N CYS A 300 -2.10 -12.50 10.07
CA CYS A 300 -1.67 -11.10 10.19
C CYS A 300 -1.46 -10.62 11.62
N VAL A 301 -1.86 -11.43 12.61
CA VAL A 301 -1.59 -11.17 14.02
C VAL A 301 -0.16 -11.62 14.32
N THR A 302 0.54 -10.93 15.22
CA THR A 302 1.95 -11.24 15.50
C THR A 302 2.12 -12.61 16.17
N LEU A 303 3.28 -13.27 16.00
CA LEU A 303 3.54 -14.58 16.61
C LEU A 303 3.34 -14.57 18.14
N GLU A 304 3.68 -13.47 18.82
CA GLU A 304 3.51 -13.32 20.28
C GLU A 304 2.04 -13.29 20.68
N GLU A 305 1.21 -12.57 19.92
CA GLU A 305 -0.24 -12.50 20.16
C GLU A 305 -0.93 -13.82 19.82
N GLN A 306 -0.50 -14.49 18.73
CA GLN A 306 -0.95 -15.85 18.44
C GLN A 306 -0.53 -16.81 19.55
N SER A 307 0.68 -16.65 20.12
CA SER A 307 1.15 -17.47 21.23
C SER A 307 0.30 -17.33 22.49
N LYS A 308 -0.33 -16.17 22.72
CA LYS A 308 -1.27 -15.97 23.86
C LYS A 308 -2.45 -16.94 23.80
N VAL A 309 -2.83 -17.42 22.61
CA VAL A 309 -3.88 -18.42 22.42
C VAL A 309 -3.52 -19.78 23.04
N PHE A 310 -2.25 -20.08 23.30
CA PHE A 310 -1.83 -21.30 23.98
C PHE A 310 -1.67 -21.15 25.50
N LEU A 311 -1.80 -19.94 26.03
CA LEU A 311 -1.70 -19.73 27.47
C LEU A 311 -2.91 -20.36 28.19
N PRO A 312 -2.68 -20.94 29.38
CA PRO A 312 -3.76 -21.47 30.21
C PRO A 312 -4.71 -20.36 30.62
N ARG A 313 -5.98 -20.73 30.84
CA ARG A 313 -7.08 -19.83 31.18
C ARG A 313 -6.81 -19.08 32.49
N VAL A 314 -7.26 -17.82 32.56
CA VAL A 314 -7.41 -17.10 33.84
C VAL A 314 -8.74 -17.52 34.51
N PRO A 315 -8.74 -17.95 35.78
CA PRO A 315 -9.95 -18.30 36.52
C PRO A 315 -11.02 -17.19 36.42
N GLU A 316 -12.30 -17.56 36.37
CA GLU A 316 -13.48 -16.65 36.19
C GLU A 316 -13.69 -16.00 34.82
N TYR A 317 -12.72 -16.04 33.91
CA TYR A 317 -12.86 -15.46 32.55
C TYR A 317 -13.15 -16.52 31.49
N ARG A 318 -13.96 -16.20 30.46
CA ARG A 318 -14.19 -17.08 29.29
C ARG A 318 -13.18 -16.76 28.20
N LYS A 319 -12.48 -17.77 27.69
CA LYS A 319 -11.56 -17.62 26.55
C LYS A 319 -12.34 -17.78 25.24
N ILE A 320 -12.32 -16.74 24.41
CA ILE A 320 -12.96 -16.71 23.10
C ILE A 320 -11.88 -16.53 22.05
N ILE A 321 -11.82 -17.43 21.06
CA ILE A 321 -10.82 -17.35 19.99
C ILE A 321 -11.53 -17.07 18.68
N LEU A 322 -11.23 -15.92 18.08
CA LEU A 322 -11.73 -15.53 16.77
C LEU A 322 -10.67 -15.86 15.73
N SER A 323 -10.89 -16.85 14.88
CA SER A 323 -9.83 -17.40 14.01
C SER A 323 -10.22 -17.49 12.54
N THR A 324 -9.27 -17.53 11.61
CA THR A 324 -9.55 -17.96 10.22
C THR A 324 -9.47 -19.49 10.09
N ASN A 325 -9.31 -20.00 8.85
CA ASN A 325 -8.86 -21.37 8.57
C ASN A 325 -7.49 -21.74 9.19
N ILE A 326 -6.83 -20.83 9.93
CA ILE A 326 -5.58 -21.11 10.64
C ILE A 326 -5.75 -22.07 11.82
N ALA A 327 -6.91 -22.08 12.46
CA ALA A 327 -7.22 -23.05 13.52
C ALA A 327 -7.65 -24.42 12.99
N GLU A 328 -7.79 -24.59 11.67
CA GLU A 328 -8.42 -25.77 11.06
C GLU A 328 -7.54 -27.02 11.06
N SER A 329 -6.24 -26.88 10.80
CA SER A 329 -5.31 -27.99 10.54
C SER A 329 -4.07 -27.92 11.45
N SER A 330 -3.25 -26.87 11.32
CA SER A 330 -1.87 -26.85 11.83
C SER A 330 -1.66 -26.35 13.27
N ILE A 331 -2.70 -25.80 13.92
CA ILE A 331 -2.63 -25.34 15.32
C ILE A 331 -3.60 -26.13 16.18
N THR A 332 -3.06 -26.73 17.25
CA THR A 332 -3.83 -27.46 18.24
C THR A 332 -3.94 -26.62 19.50
N VAL A 333 -5.10 -25.97 19.68
CA VAL A 333 -5.46 -25.39 20.97
C VAL A 333 -6.05 -26.54 21.80
N PRO A 334 -5.44 -26.90 22.95
CA PRO A 334 -5.83 -28.10 23.69
C PRO A 334 -7.27 -28.01 24.23
N ASP A 335 -7.80 -26.83 24.52
CA ASP A 335 -8.98 -26.73 25.39
C ASP A 335 -10.31 -26.42 24.68
N VAL A 336 -10.44 -26.57 23.36
CA VAL A 336 -11.68 -26.14 22.65
C VAL A 336 -12.86 -27.11 22.89
N LYS A 337 -14.01 -26.56 23.34
CA LYS A 337 -15.27 -27.32 23.59
C LYS A 337 -16.42 -26.92 22.66
N TYR A 338 -16.59 -25.62 22.40
CA TYR A 338 -17.61 -25.08 21.52
C TYR A 338 -16.98 -24.51 20.25
N VAL A 339 -17.46 -24.91 19.07
CA VAL A 339 -17.08 -24.36 17.77
C VAL A 339 -18.31 -23.70 17.14
N ILE A 340 -18.21 -22.42 16.76
CA ILE A 340 -19.19 -21.69 15.97
C ILE A 340 -18.61 -21.52 14.57
N ASP A 341 -19.18 -22.23 13.59
CA ASP A 341 -18.71 -22.24 12.22
C ASP A 341 -19.64 -21.43 11.32
N PHE A 342 -19.12 -20.35 10.73
CA PHE A 342 -19.83 -19.57 9.71
C PHE A 342 -19.85 -20.28 8.34
N CYS A 343 -19.16 -21.41 8.20
CA CYS A 343 -19.03 -22.20 6.97
C CYS A 343 -18.47 -21.41 5.78
N LEU A 344 -17.74 -20.32 6.05
CA LEU A 344 -17.10 -19.47 5.06
C LEU A 344 -15.58 -19.50 5.20
N THR A 345 -14.88 -19.20 4.12
CA THR A 345 -13.42 -19.04 4.06
C THR A 345 -13.05 -18.05 2.97
N ARG A 346 -11.93 -17.35 3.12
CA ARG A 346 -11.38 -16.53 2.04
C ARG A 346 -10.42 -17.37 1.21
N THR A 347 -10.60 -17.35 -0.11
CA THR A 347 -9.82 -18.13 -1.06
C THR A 347 -9.25 -17.21 -2.13
N LEU A 348 -7.97 -17.36 -2.44
CA LEU A 348 -7.33 -16.66 -3.55
C LEU A 348 -7.71 -17.36 -4.86
N VAL A 349 -8.28 -16.61 -5.80
CA VAL A 349 -8.71 -17.12 -7.10
C VAL A 349 -8.16 -16.21 -8.18
N CYS A 350 -7.68 -16.79 -9.26
CA CYS A 350 -7.33 -16.04 -10.46
C CYS A 350 -8.55 -15.86 -11.36
N ASP A 351 -8.72 -14.66 -11.89
CA ASP A 351 -9.75 -14.40 -12.90
C ASP A 351 -9.35 -15.00 -14.25
N GLU A 352 -10.23 -15.78 -14.87
CA GLU A 352 -9.92 -16.53 -16.10
C GLU A 352 -9.68 -15.63 -17.32
N GLU A 353 -10.17 -14.39 -17.31
CA GLU A 353 -9.96 -13.45 -18.42
C GLU A 353 -8.71 -12.59 -18.21
N THR A 354 -8.57 -11.99 -17.02
CA THR A 354 -7.52 -10.99 -16.73
C THR A 354 -6.27 -11.58 -16.08
N ASN A 355 -6.33 -12.82 -15.58
CA ASN A 355 -5.34 -13.44 -14.70
C ASN A 355 -4.99 -12.59 -13.46
N TYR A 356 -5.88 -11.66 -13.07
CA TYR A 356 -5.73 -10.89 -11.84
C TYR A 356 -6.12 -11.73 -10.65
N ARG A 357 -5.39 -11.54 -9.55
CA ARG A 357 -5.66 -12.22 -8.29
C ARG A 357 -6.91 -11.61 -7.66
N SER A 358 -7.74 -12.43 -7.03
CA SER A 358 -8.95 -12.00 -6.33
C SER A 358 -9.08 -12.78 -5.03
N LEU A 359 -9.10 -12.10 -3.89
CA LEU A 359 -9.36 -12.74 -2.61
C LEU A 359 -10.88 -12.72 -2.35
N ARG A 360 -11.54 -13.84 -2.67
CA ARG A 360 -13.01 -13.94 -2.57
C ARG A 360 -13.41 -14.66 -1.29
N LEU A 361 -14.48 -14.20 -0.65
CA LEU A 361 -15.15 -14.96 0.39
C LEU A 361 -15.95 -16.07 -0.31
N CYS A 362 -15.77 -17.32 0.12
CA CYS A 362 -16.39 -18.50 -0.48
C CYS A 362 -16.94 -19.42 0.62
N TRP A 363 -17.91 -20.27 0.27
CA TRP A 363 -18.35 -21.35 1.13
C TRP A 363 -17.21 -22.36 1.34
N ALA A 364 -16.92 -22.69 2.59
CA ALA A 364 -15.92 -23.69 2.96
C ALA A 364 -16.46 -25.09 2.64
N SER A 365 -15.58 -26.00 2.21
CA SER A 365 -16.00 -27.37 1.87
C SER A 365 -16.46 -28.14 3.11
N LYS A 366 -17.25 -29.22 2.91
CA LYS A 366 -17.65 -30.08 4.02
C LYS A 366 -16.45 -30.69 4.73
N THR A 367 -15.41 -31.04 3.96
CA THR A 367 -14.13 -31.50 4.50
C THR A 367 -13.53 -30.47 5.47
N ASN A 368 -13.46 -29.20 5.06
CA ASN A 368 -12.92 -28.13 5.92
C ASN A 368 -13.76 -27.93 7.19
N CYS A 369 -15.08 -27.85 7.04
CA CYS A 369 -15.97 -27.64 8.18
C CYS A 369 -15.95 -28.85 9.15
N ASN A 370 -15.76 -30.07 8.63
CA ASN A 370 -15.58 -31.27 9.46
C ASN A 370 -14.26 -31.26 10.23
N GLN A 371 -13.20 -30.65 9.69
CA GLN A 371 -11.97 -30.41 10.44
C GLN A 371 -12.17 -29.39 11.56
N ARG A 372 -12.90 -28.30 11.30
CA ARG A 372 -13.29 -27.31 12.31
C ARG A 372 -14.09 -27.98 13.44
N LYS A 373 -15.08 -28.80 13.09
CA LYS A 373 -15.85 -29.62 14.05
C LYS A 373 -14.92 -30.46 14.93
N GLY A 374 -13.97 -31.18 14.33
CA GLY A 374 -13.03 -32.04 15.04
C GLY A 374 -12.16 -31.34 16.10
N ARG A 375 -12.12 -30.00 16.11
CA ARG A 375 -11.42 -29.21 17.15
C ARG A 375 -12.15 -29.24 18.49
N ALA A 376 -13.47 -29.45 18.51
CA ALA A 376 -14.28 -29.49 19.74
C ALA A 376 -14.19 -30.82 20.52
N GLY A 377 -13.86 -31.93 19.86
CA GLY A 377 -13.93 -33.28 20.44
C GLY A 377 -12.61 -33.86 20.95
N ARG A 378 -11.64 -33.00 21.31
CA ARG A 378 -10.27 -33.44 21.64
C ARG A 378 -10.07 -33.83 23.11
N VAL A 379 -10.68 -33.07 24.02
CA VAL A 379 -10.47 -33.24 25.48
C VAL A 379 -11.74 -33.70 26.18
N SER A 380 -12.91 -33.36 25.65
CA SER A 380 -14.20 -33.75 26.21
C SER A 380 -15.27 -33.80 25.12
N GLN A 381 -16.51 -34.15 25.48
CA GLN A 381 -17.66 -34.04 24.59
C GLN A 381 -17.79 -32.59 24.10
N GLY A 382 -17.79 -32.43 22.77
CA GLY A 382 -17.77 -31.14 22.10
C GLY A 382 -19.10 -30.79 21.43
N TYR A 383 -19.24 -29.52 21.03
CA TYR A 383 -20.41 -29.03 20.31
C TYR A 383 -19.98 -28.17 19.12
N CYS A 384 -20.58 -28.40 17.96
CA CYS A 384 -20.34 -27.63 16.73
C CYS A 384 -21.64 -27.00 16.24
N TYR A 385 -21.66 -25.68 16.15
CA TYR A 385 -22.79 -24.88 15.68
C TYR A 385 -22.48 -24.32 14.31
N ARG A 386 -23.11 -24.86 13.27
CA ARG A 386 -22.96 -24.42 11.89
C ARG A 386 -24.03 -23.38 11.60
N LEU A 387 -23.62 -22.18 11.21
CA LEU A 387 -24.53 -21.08 10.89
C LEU A 387 -25.07 -21.20 9.45
N VAL A 388 -25.53 -22.40 9.07
CA VAL A 388 -26.22 -22.69 7.81
C VAL A 388 -27.45 -23.57 8.05
N TYR A 389 -28.44 -23.49 7.16
CA TYR A 389 -29.57 -24.42 7.19
C TYR A 389 -29.15 -25.83 6.75
N ARG A 390 -29.85 -26.85 7.26
CA ARG A 390 -29.52 -28.27 6.98
C ARG A 390 -29.71 -28.63 5.51
N ASP A 391 -30.74 -28.10 4.87
CA ASP A 391 -30.99 -28.27 3.44
C ASP A 391 -29.89 -27.62 2.61
N PHE A 392 -29.41 -26.45 3.04
CA PHE A 392 -28.32 -25.74 2.37
C PHE A 392 -27.00 -26.50 2.48
N TRP A 393 -26.70 -27.03 3.66
CA TRP A 393 -25.54 -27.88 3.92
C TRP A 393 -25.54 -29.13 3.03
N THR A 394 -26.69 -29.78 2.87
CA THR A 394 -26.78 -31.05 2.14
C THR A 394 -26.62 -30.85 0.64
N ASN A 395 -27.31 -29.85 0.08
CA ASN A 395 -27.47 -29.69 -1.36
C ASN A 395 -26.44 -28.75 -2.02
N PHE A 396 -25.86 -27.80 -1.28
CA PHE A 396 -25.09 -26.70 -1.89
C PHE A 396 -23.64 -26.55 -1.40
N ILE A 397 -23.31 -27.01 -0.20
CA ILE A 397 -21.92 -26.96 0.28
C ILE A 397 -21.08 -28.03 -0.43
N PRO A 398 -19.96 -27.68 -1.08
CA PRO A 398 -19.14 -28.63 -1.82
C PRO A 398 -18.43 -29.61 -0.87
N GLU A 399 -18.26 -30.86 -1.28
CA GLU A 399 -17.59 -31.87 -0.44
C GLU A 399 -16.10 -31.58 -0.21
N LYS A 400 -15.41 -31.11 -1.26
CA LYS A 400 -13.97 -30.83 -1.26
C LYS A 400 -13.70 -29.40 -1.73
N SER A 401 -12.59 -28.84 -1.27
CA SER A 401 -12.02 -27.61 -1.81
C SER A 401 -11.36 -27.86 -3.16
N VAL A 402 -11.43 -26.89 -4.07
CA VAL A 402 -10.68 -26.91 -5.33
C VAL A 402 -9.17 -26.73 -5.02
N PRO A 403 -8.30 -27.63 -5.50
CA PRO A 403 -6.84 -27.54 -5.32
C PRO A 403 -6.27 -26.19 -5.79
N GLU A 404 -5.22 -25.71 -5.11
CA GLU A 404 -4.60 -24.42 -5.45
C GLU A 404 -4.00 -24.36 -6.84
N ILE A 405 -3.43 -25.47 -7.31
CA ILE A 405 -2.83 -25.57 -8.65
C ILE A 405 -3.84 -25.31 -9.78
N LEU A 406 -5.15 -25.41 -9.52
CA LEU A 406 -6.20 -25.14 -10.51
C LEU A 406 -6.74 -23.71 -10.46
N ARG A 407 -6.39 -22.91 -9.44
CA ARG A 407 -6.99 -21.59 -9.19
C ARG A 407 -5.98 -20.46 -8.94
N CYS A 408 -4.70 -20.79 -8.83
CA CYS A 408 -3.61 -19.85 -8.56
C CYS A 408 -2.69 -19.70 -9.78
N PRO A 409 -1.95 -18.56 -9.90
CA PRO A 409 -1.02 -18.35 -11.02
C PRO A 409 0.15 -19.34 -11.01
N LEU A 410 0.37 -20.04 -12.12
CA LEU A 410 1.35 -21.12 -12.24
C LEU A 410 2.80 -20.65 -12.50
N GLY A 411 3.05 -19.34 -12.59
CA GLY A 411 4.31 -18.78 -13.08
C GLY A 411 5.55 -19.27 -12.33
N ALA A 412 5.51 -19.26 -10.99
CA ALA A 412 6.63 -19.74 -10.18
C ALA A 412 6.85 -21.25 -10.33
N THR A 413 5.76 -22.01 -10.49
CA THR A 413 5.80 -23.46 -10.73
C THR A 413 6.44 -23.77 -12.09
N VAL A 414 6.04 -23.08 -13.16
CA VAL A 414 6.64 -23.23 -14.50
C VAL A 414 8.16 -22.95 -14.49
N LEU A 415 8.62 -21.91 -13.79
CA LEU A 415 10.06 -21.63 -13.67
C LEU A 415 10.82 -22.73 -12.91
N LYS A 416 10.24 -23.28 -11.84
CA LYS A 416 10.83 -24.42 -11.11
C LYS A 416 10.89 -25.69 -11.98
N ILE A 417 9.88 -25.93 -12.82
CA ILE A 417 9.90 -27.02 -13.81
C ILE A 417 11.08 -26.86 -14.77
N LYS A 418 11.30 -25.64 -15.27
CA LYS A 418 12.45 -25.35 -16.14
C LYS A 418 13.79 -25.51 -15.43
N MET A 419 13.87 -25.27 -14.12
CA MET A 419 15.08 -25.58 -13.35
C MET A 419 15.33 -27.08 -13.17
N LEU A 420 14.27 -27.90 -13.06
CA LEU A 420 14.38 -29.36 -12.93
C LEU A 420 14.88 -30.03 -14.20
N ASP A 421 14.60 -29.45 -15.37
CA ASP A 421 14.99 -29.97 -16.68
C ASP A 421 14.45 -31.39 -16.98
N MET A 422 13.16 -31.61 -16.64
CA MET A 422 12.46 -32.89 -16.77
C MET A 422 11.36 -32.88 -17.85
N GLY A 423 11.56 -32.09 -18.91
CA GLY A 423 10.63 -31.95 -20.03
C GLY A 423 9.88 -30.60 -20.08
N GLY A 424 8.95 -30.49 -21.03
CA GLY A 424 8.13 -29.29 -21.22
C GLY A 424 7.18 -29.03 -20.05
N PRO A 425 6.90 -27.76 -19.69
CA PRO A 425 5.98 -27.44 -18.59
C PRO A 425 4.59 -28.03 -18.77
N LYS A 426 4.06 -28.02 -19.99
CA LYS A 426 2.76 -28.58 -20.36
C LYS A 426 2.72 -30.09 -20.10
N ASP A 427 3.69 -30.84 -20.61
CA ASP A 427 3.74 -32.30 -20.47
C ASP A 427 3.83 -32.72 -18.99
N LEU A 428 4.60 -31.97 -18.20
CA LEU A 428 4.79 -32.30 -16.79
C LEU A 428 3.54 -31.98 -15.96
N LEU A 429 2.95 -30.80 -16.12
CA LEU A 429 1.76 -30.37 -15.36
C LEU A 429 0.52 -31.20 -15.69
N LEU A 430 0.41 -31.72 -16.92
CA LEU A 430 -0.66 -32.66 -17.29
C LEU A 430 -0.57 -34.00 -16.54
N THR A 431 0.59 -34.33 -15.96
CA THR A 431 0.77 -35.53 -15.13
C THR A 431 0.57 -35.26 -13.63
N ALA A 432 0.20 -34.04 -13.23
CA ALA A 432 -0.10 -33.69 -11.84
C ALA A 432 -1.34 -34.42 -11.29
N LEU A 433 -1.48 -34.44 -9.97
CA LEU A 433 -2.60 -35.08 -9.28
C LEU A 433 -3.96 -34.53 -9.73
N SER A 434 -4.01 -33.22 -9.96
CA SER A 434 -5.12 -32.55 -10.64
C SER A 434 -4.52 -31.59 -11.67
N PRO A 435 -4.54 -31.94 -12.97
CA PRO A 435 -3.87 -31.16 -14.00
C PRO A 435 -4.59 -29.82 -14.21
N PRO A 436 -3.84 -28.70 -14.30
CA PRO A 436 -4.43 -27.40 -14.64
C PRO A 436 -4.91 -27.35 -16.10
N GLY A 437 -5.75 -26.37 -16.42
CA GLY A 437 -6.22 -26.13 -17.77
C GLY A 437 -5.07 -25.87 -18.73
N VAL A 438 -5.15 -26.41 -19.95
CA VAL A 438 -4.10 -26.22 -20.96
C VAL A 438 -3.93 -24.75 -21.30
N ASP A 439 -5.03 -24.03 -21.48
CA ASP A 439 -5.04 -22.60 -21.78
C ASP A 439 -4.37 -21.78 -20.66
N ASP A 440 -4.56 -22.17 -19.39
CA ASP A 440 -3.92 -21.51 -18.24
C ASP A 440 -2.40 -21.69 -18.25
N ILE A 441 -1.92 -22.89 -18.61
CA ILE A 441 -0.49 -23.18 -18.74
C ILE A 441 0.09 -22.34 -19.88
N GLU A 442 -0.54 -22.37 -21.06
CA GLU A 442 -0.09 -21.66 -22.25
C GLU A 442 -0.05 -20.15 -22.01
N ARG A 443 -1.11 -19.57 -21.45
CA ARG A 443 -1.14 -18.16 -21.05
C ARG A 443 -0.07 -17.81 -20.02
N THR A 444 0.16 -18.68 -19.03
CA THR A 444 1.24 -18.47 -18.04
C THR A 444 2.60 -18.42 -18.71
N ILE A 445 2.87 -19.29 -19.69
CA ILE A 445 4.13 -19.30 -20.44
C ILE A 445 4.31 -18.01 -21.23
N LEU A 446 3.25 -17.53 -21.90
CA LEU A 446 3.26 -16.26 -22.62
C LEU A 446 3.53 -15.07 -21.68
N GLN A 447 2.91 -15.05 -20.50
CA GLN A 447 3.18 -14.02 -19.48
C GLN A 447 4.61 -14.07 -18.94
N LEU A 448 5.20 -15.26 -18.78
CA LEU A 448 6.61 -15.40 -18.40
C LEU A 448 7.56 -14.92 -19.50
N LYS A 449 7.18 -15.06 -20.78
CA LYS A 449 7.91 -14.46 -21.90
C LYS A 449 7.80 -12.94 -21.89
N GLU A 450 6.60 -12.40 -21.66
CA GLU A 450 6.40 -10.94 -21.52
C GLU A 450 7.20 -10.37 -20.35
N LEU A 451 7.27 -11.10 -19.23
CA LEU A 451 8.09 -10.71 -18.09
C LEU A 451 9.60 -10.68 -18.42
N GLY A 452 10.03 -11.47 -19.42
CA GLY A 452 11.43 -11.69 -19.80
C GLY A 452 12.09 -12.87 -19.09
N ALA A 453 11.32 -13.74 -18.43
CA ALA A 453 11.81 -14.90 -17.69
C ALA A 453 12.10 -16.11 -18.58
N LEU A 454 11.39 -16.22 -19.72
CA LEU A 454 11.57 -17.26 -20.73
C LEU A 454 11.91 -16.63 -22.08
N THR A 455 12.75 -17.31 -22.86
CA THR A 455 13.00 -16.95 -24.26
C THR A 455 11.81 -17.30 -25.16
N THR A 456 11.70 -16.64 -26.30
CA THR A 456 10.68 -16.97 -27.32
C THR A 456 10.99 -18.24 -28.10
N CYS A 457 12.26 -18.65 -28.15
CA CYS A 457 12.72 -19.85 -28.87
C CYS A 457 13.19 -20.97 -27.92
N VAL A 458 13.14 -22.22 -28.40
CA VAL A 458 13.76 -23.40 -27.79
C VAL A 458 14.76 -23.99 -28.78
N GLN A 459 16.04 -24.11 -28.40
CA GLN A 459 17.08 -24.74 -29.24
C GLN A 459 17.08 -24.24 -30.71
N THR A 460 16.84 -22.93 -30.91
CA THR A 460 16.72 -22.21 -32.21
C THR A 460 15.35 -22.22 -32.91
N GLU A 461 14.40 -23.08 -32.53
CA GLU A 461 13.04 -23.07 -33.09
C GLU A 461 12.08 -22.21 -32.26
N GLU A 462 11.22 -21.44 -32.92
CA GLU A 462 10.16 -20.68 -32.23
C GLU A 462 9.09 -21.65 -31.72
N ASN A 463 8.81 -21.60 -30.42
CA ASN A 463 7.69 -22.32 -29.84
C ASN A 463 6.91 -21.35 -28.94
N PRO A 464 5.67 -20.94 -29.29
CA PRO A 464 4.92 -19.99 -28.49
C PRO A 464 4.62 -20.50 -27.07
N TYR A 465 4.50 -21.82 -26.90
CA TYR A 465 4.10 -22.47 -25.66
C TYR A 465 5.26 -23.16 -24.93
N ASP A 466 6.51 -22.84 -25.30
CA ASP A 466 7.67 -23.21 -24.51
C ASP A 466 8.84 -22.20 -24.62
N GLY A 467 9.85 -22.30 -23.76
CA GLY A 467 11.02 -21.41 -23.79
C GLY A 467 12.18 -21.86 -22.90
N GLN A 468 13.39 -21.35 -23.16
CA GLN A 468 14.54 -21.55 -22.28
C GLN A 468 14.58 -20.49 -21.17
N LEU A 469 15.16 -20.87 -20.02
CA LEU A 469 15.26 -19.98 -18.87
C LEU A 469 16.32 -18.89 -19.11
N THR A 470 15.89 -17.62 -19.09
CA THR A 470 16.81 -16.47 -19.22
C THR A 470 17.62 -16.27 -17.93
N PHE A 471 18.63 -15.38 -17.94
CA PHE A 471 19.30 -14.99 -16.69
C PHE A 471 18.31 -14.43 -15.67
N LEU A 472 17.39 -13.56 -16.11
CA LEU A 472 16.30 -13.06 -15.29
C LEU A 472 15.46 -14.23 -14.73
N GLY A 473 14.99 -15.15 -15.60
CA GLY A 473 14.23 -16.33 -15.19
C GLY A 473 14.94 -17.19 -14.15
N ARG A 474 16.26 -17.38 -14.29
CA ARG A 474 17.10 -18.08 -13.29
C ARG A 474 17.06 -17.39 -11.94
N VAL A 475 17.25 -16.06 -11.90
CA VAL A 475 17.17 -15.29 -10.65
C VAL A 475 15.78 -15.41 -10.04
N LEU A 476 14.72 -15.19 -10.83
CA LEU A 476 13.32 -15.25 -10.36
C LEU A 476 12.97 -16.59 -9.73
N ALA A 477 13.45 -17.69 -10.30
CA ALA A 477 13.16 -19.03 -9.80
C ALA A 477 13.82 -19.33 -8.43
N HIS A 478 14.91 -18.63 -8.08
CA HIS A 478 15.64 -18.81 -6.81
C HIS A 478 15.18 -17.88 -5.68
N LEU A 479 14.58 -16.73 -6.03
CA LEU A 479 14.16 -15.74 -5.06
C LEU A 479 12.79 -16.11 -4.44
N PRO A 480 12.63 -16.02 -3.11
CA PRO A 480 11.38 -16.33 -2.43
C PRO A 480 10.40 -15.15 -2.42
N VAL A 481 10.22 -14.49 -3.57
CA VAL A 481 9.37 -13.30 -3.75
C VAL A 481 8.50 -13.44 -5.00
N ASP A 482 7.48 -12.59 -5.16
CA ASP A 482 6.70 -12.54 -6.40
C ASP A 482 7.61 -12.25 -7.61
N LEU A 483 7.27 -12.82 -8.77
CA LEU A 483 8.10 -12.72 -9.98
C LEU A 483 8.37 -11.27 -10.40
N ARG A 484 7.41 -10.36 -10.22
CA ARG A 484 7.59 -8.93 -10.54
C ARG A 484 8.53 -8.23 -9.54
N LEU A 485 8.47 -8.61 -8.26
CA LEU A 485 9.43 -8.12 -7.25
C LEU A 485 10.84 -8.68 -7.49
N GLY A 486 10.96 -9.91 -7.98
CA GLY A 486 12.25 -10.44 -8.43
C GLY A 486 12.81 -9.66 -9.61
N LYS A 487 11.96 -9.26 -10.57
CA LYS A 487 12.37 -8.40 -11.71
C LYS A 487 12.79 -7.02 -11.23
N LEU A 488 12.09 -6.46 -10.22
CA LEU A 488 12.48 -5.20 -9.56
C LEU A 488 13.89 -5.27 -8.98
N ILE A 489 14.25 -6.36 -8.29
CA ILE A 489 15.60 -6.54 -7.75
C ILE A 489 16.66 -6.54 -8.86
N VAL A 490 16.41 -7.28 -9.95
CA VAL A 490 17.34 -7.38 -11.08
C VAL A 490 17.52 -6.04 -11.78
N LEU A 491 16.41 -5.33 -12.07
CA LEU A 491 16.47 -3.98 -12.65
C LEU A 491 17.12 -2.99 -11.67
N GLY A 492 16.88 -3.14 -10.37
CA GLY A 492 17.56 -2.38 -9.32
C GLY A 492 19.08 -2.52 -9.40
N HIS A 493 19.59 -3.73 -9.67
CA HIS A 493 21.02 -3.92 -9.93
C HIS A 493 21.46 -3.25 -11.23
N VAL A 494 20.73 -3.42 -12.34
CA VAL A 494 21.08 -2.83 -13.65
C VAL A 494 21.22 -1.31 -13.57
N PHE A 495 20.30 -0.64 -12.86
CA PHE A 495 20.25 0.82 -12.77
C PHE A 495 20.94 1.41 -11.53
N GLY A 496 21.60 0.59 -10.70
CA GLY A 496 22.34 1.05 -9.52
C GLY A 496 21.48 1.52 -8.34
N CYS A 497 20.30 0.93 -8.13
CA CYS A 497 19.39 1.13 -6.99
C CYS A 497 18.99 -0.19 -6.30
N LEU A 498 19.94 -1.14 -6.21
CA LEU A 498 19.69 -2.48 -5.68
C LEU A 498 19.25 -2.47 -4.21
N GLU A 499 19.82 -1.60 -3.38
CA GLU A 499 19.46 -1.52 -1.96
C GLU A 499 17.97 -1.16 -1.79
N GLU A 500 17.52 -0.11 -2.47
CA GLU A 500 16.14 0.35 -2.42
C GLU A 500 15.18 -0.73 -2.95
N CYS A 501 15.54 -1.40 -4.04
CA CYS A 501 14.73 -2.47 -4.62
C CYS A 501 14.64 -3.70 -3.71
N LEU A 502 15.72 -4.06 -2.99
CA LEU A 502 15.71 -5.13 -1.99
C LEU A 502 14.80 -4.78 -0.80
N ILE A 503 14.82 -3.52 -0.35
CA ILE A 503 13.92 -3.05 0.73
C ILE A 503 12.46 -3.15 0.28
N ILE A 504 12.15 -2.66 -0.92
CA ILE A 504 10.78 -2.73 -1.48
C ILE A 504 10.33 -4.19 -1.62
N ALA A 505 11.17 -5.06 -2.20
CA ALA A 505 10.85 -6.47 -2.37
C ALA A 505 10.62 -7.19 -1.03
N ALA A 506 11.44 -6.90 -0.02
CA ALA A 506 11.28 -7.47 1.32
C ALA A 506 9.99 -6.96 2.00
N ALA A 507 9.71 -5.67 1.92
CA ALA A 507 8.55 -5.06 2.55
C ALA A 507 7.23 -5.57 1.95
N LEU A 508 7.16 -5.66 0.63
CA LEU A 508 5.95 -6.05 -0.10
C LEU A 508 5.70 -7.57 -0.15
N SER A 509 6.73 -8.37 0.12
CA SER A 509 6.57 -9.82 0.31
C SER A 509 5.99 -10.17 1.69
N LEU A 510 5.97 -9.21 2.60
CA LEU A 510 5.44 -9.33 3.96
C LEU A 510 4.26 -8.37 4.15
N GLN A 511 3.67 -8.37 5.34
CA GLN A 511 2.64 -7.40 5.67
C GLN A 511 3.24 -6.02 5.90
N SER A 512 2.49 -4.98 5.51
CA SER A 512 2.90 -3.60 5.71
C SER A 512 3.26 -3.32 7.18
N PHE A 513 4.41 -2.69 7.38
CA PHE A 513 4.85 -2.23 8.70
C PHE A 513 4.26 -0.88 9.10
N PHE A 514 3.54 -0.19 8.20
CA PHE A 514 2.79 1.01 8.56
C PHE A 514 1.59 0.63 9.43
N ALA A 515 1.54 1.20 10.63
CA ALA A 515 0.46 0.98 11.57
C ALA A 515 -0.74 1.86 11.22
N VAL A 516 -1.93 1.25 11.27
CA VAL A 516 -3.20 1.97 11.16
C VAL A 516 -4.00 1.72 12.44
N PRO A 517 -3.74 2.48 13.53
CA PRO A 517 -4.47 2.30 14.78
C PRO A 517 -5.96 2.62 14.61
N PHE A 518 -6.79 1.89 15.35
CA PHE A 518 -8.24 2.10 15.37
C PHE A 518 -8.58 3.55 15.74
N LYS A 519 -9.37 4.24 14.90
CA LYS A 519 -9.73 5.67 15.00
C LYS A 519 -8.64 6.70 14.65
N GLN A 520 -7.43 6.30 14.29
CA GLN A 520 -6.33 7.21 13.89
C GLN A 520 -5.91 7.00 12.41
N HIS A 521 -6.88 6.70 11.54
CA HIS A 521 -6.61 6.45 10.12
C HIS A 521 -5.98 7.65 9.39
N ILE A 522 -6.37 8.87 9.77
CA ILE A 522 -5.84 10.11 9.18
C ILE A 522 -4.38 10.33 9.61
N ASP A 523 -4.07 10.10 10.90
CA ASP A 523 -2.73 10.29 11.43
C ASP A 523 -1.73 9.28 10.85
N GLY A 524 -2.14 8.03 10.70
CA GLY A 524 -1.34 7.00 10.02
C GLY A 524 -1.08 7.34 8.55
N TYR A 525 -2.11 7.80 7.83
CA TYR A 525 -1.98 8.24 6.43
C TYR A 525 -1.05 9.47 6.30
N ARG A 526 -1.16 10.44 7.21
CA ARG A 526 -0.29 11.62 7.27
C ARG A 526 1.17 11.23 7.49
N ASN A 527 1.46 10.25 8.35
CA ASN A 527 2.82 9.77 8.55
C ASN A 527 3.36 9.02 7.32
N LYS A 528 2.53 8.22 6.65
CA LYS A 528 2.95 7.59 5.38
C LYS A 528 3.29 8.64 4.31
N LEU A 529 2.48 9.71 4.19
CA LEU A 529 2.75 10.86 3.33
C LEU A 529 4.05 11.57 3.72
N TYR A 530 4.33 11.75 5.01
CA TYR A 530 5.58 12.34 5.49
C TYR A 530 6.80 11.54 5.00
N PHE A 531 6.77 10.20 5.10
CA PHE A 531 7.85 9.36 4.58
C PHE A 531 7.92 9.35 3.05
N ALA A 532 6.81 9.55 2.35
CA ALA A 532 6.81 9.70 0.90
C ALA A 532 7.47 11.01 0.44
N GLY A 533 7.46 12.05 1.30
CA GLY A 533 7.97 13.38 0.99
C GLY A 533 7.20 14.00 -0.18
N ASN A 534 7.91 14.64 -1.10
CA ASN A 534 7.31 15.16 -2.33
C ASN A 534 7.05 14.11 -3.41
N CYS A 535 7.42 12.84 -3.16
CA CYS A 535 7.11 11.75 -4.07
C CYS A 535 5.74 11.16 -3.79
N LYS A 536 4.91 11.12 -4.83
CA LYS A 536 3.64 10.41 -4.84
C LYS A 536 3.86 8.90 -5.07
N SER A 537 4.76 8.27 -4.30
CA SER A 537 5.07 6.83 -4.35
C SER A 537 5.05 6.14 -2.97
N ASP A 538 4.22 5.11 -2.83
CA ASP A 538 4.18 4.24 -1.64
C ASP A 538 5.52 3.51 -1.44
N CYS A 539 6.16 3.07 -2.52
CA CYS A 539 7.45 2.38 -2.49
C CYS A 539 8.57 3.28 -1.94
N VAL A 540 8.59 4.56 -2.32
CA VAL A 540 9.54 5.54 -1.78
C VAL A 540 9.28 5.76 -0.29
N ALA A 541 8.02 5.82 0.14
CA ALA A 541 7.67 5.92 1.56
C ALA A 541 8.19 4.71 2.37
N ILE A 542 8.07 3.50 1.83
CA ILE A 542 8.61 2.26 2.42
C ILE A 542 10.14 2.36 2.59
N VAL A 543 10.85 2.76 1.53
CA VAL A 543 12.32 2.89 1.54
C VAL A 543 12.76 3.91 2.58
N ASN A 544 12.15 5.09 2.58
CA ASN A 544 12.51 6.18 3.48
C ASN A 544 12.25 5.82 4.95
N ALA A 545 11.11 5.19 5.25
CA ALA A 545 10.80 4.72 6.60
C ALA A 545 11.79 3.65 7.09
N PHE A 546 12.17 2.70 6.21
CA PHE A 546 13.14 1.66 6.54
C PHE A 546 14.54 2.23 6.76
N LYS A 547 15.03 3.09 5.86
CA LYS A 547 16.33 3.75 5.98
C LYS A 547 16.40 4.66 7.22
N ALA A 548 15.32 5.36 7.57
CA ALA A 548 15.24 6.15 8.79
C ALA A 548 15.40 5.28 10.05
N TRP A 549 14.66 4.17 10.14
CA TRP A 549 14.80 3.21 11.24
C TRP A 549 16.21 2.61 11.32
N GLN A 550 16.79 2.23 10.18
CA GLN A 550 18.13 1.65 10.10
C GLN A 550 19.21 2.65 10.54
N SER A 551 19.11 3.91 10.10
CA SER A 551 20.02 4.99 10.49
C SER A 551 20.00 5.25 12.00
N CYS A 552 18.81 5.34 12.61
CA CYS A 552 18.67 5.49 14.06
C CYS A 552 19.25 4.30 14.83
N LYS A 553 19.15 3.07 14.29
CA LYS A 553 19.83 1.90 14.86
C LYS A 553 21.35 1.98 14.77
N GLN A 554 21.89 2.38 13.63
CA GLN A 554 23.34 2.53 13.41
C GLN A 554 23.95 3.60 14.34
N LYS A 555 23.24 4.71 14.55
CA LYS A 555 23.61 5.77 15.51
C LYS A 555 23.51 5.33 16.98
N GLY A 556 22.91 4.18 17.25
CA GLY A 556 22.73 3.64 18.61
C GLY A 556 21.56 4.24 19.39
N GLU A 557 20.71 5.07 18.76
CA GLU A 557 19.57 5.73 19.38
C GLU A 557 18.48 4.72 19.80
N LEU A 558 18.35 3.63 19.06
CA LEU A 558 17.33 2.58 19.24
C LEU A 558 17.87 1.29 19.91
N LYS A 559 18.98 1.36 20.66
CA LYS A 559 19.55 0.18 21.36
C LYS A 559 18.60 -0.39 22.42
N HIS A 560 17.88 0.47 23.13
CA HIS A 560 16.92 0.04 24.15
C HIS A 560 15.56 -0.28 23.51
N PRO A 561 14.97 -1.48 23.76
CA PRO A 561 13.68 -1.87 23.19
C PRO A 561 12.55 -0.87 23.45
N LYS A 562 12.59 -0.16 24.59
CA LYS A 562 11.61 0.88 24.93
C LYS A 562 11.69 2.08 23.98
N LYS A 563 12.90 2.57 23.69
CA LYS A 563 13.12 3.69 22.75
C LYS A 563 12.74 3.31 21.33
N GLU A 564 13.04 2.07 20.93
CA GLU A 564 12.61 1.56 19.62
C GLU A 564 11.08 1.48 19.52
N LEU A 565 10.39 1.07 20.59
CA LEU A 565 8.93 1.07 20.65
C LEU A 565 8.33 2.49 20.62
N GLU A 566 8.90 3.43 21.36
CA GLU A 566 8.50 4.85 21.37
C GLU A 566 8.69 5.49 19.98
N TRP A 567 9.79 5.16 19.29
CA TRP A 567 10.03 5.57 17.90
C TRP A 567 8.96 5.00 16.95
N GLY A 568 8.62 3.71 17.10
CA GLY A 568 7.57 3.08 16.30
C GLY A 568 6.20 3.69 16.54
N GLN A 569 5.85 4.00 17.79
CA GLN A 569 4.60 4.67 18.14
C GLN A 569 4.53 6.08 17.54
N SER A 570 5.62 6.86 17.64
CA SER A 570 5.67 8.24 17.14
C SER A 570 5.57 8.31 15.61
N ASN A 571 6.10 7.31 14.90
CA ASN A 571 6.12 7.25 13.43
C ASN A 571 5.02 6.35 12.85
N TYR A 572 4.11 5.80 13.66
CA TYR A 572 3.08 4.86 13.23
C TYR A 572 3.65 3.65 12.47
N ILE A 573 4.69 3.02 13.04
CA ILE A 573 5.39 1.85 12.49
C ILE A 573 5.34 0.68 13.49
N HIS A 574 4.94 -0.50 13.00
CA HIS A 574 5.01 -1.75 13.74
C HIS A 574 6.45 -2.29 13.79
N ILE A 575 7.12 -2.09 14.94
CA ILE A 575 8.53 -2.49 15.16
C ILE A 575 8.81 -3.97 14.86
N LYS A 576 7.86 -4.86 15.15
CA LYS A 576 8.05 -6.28 14.83
C LYS A 576 8.07 -6.54 13.32
N ARG A 577 7.20 -5.86 12.56
CA ARG A 577 7.09 -6.02 11.10
C ARG A 577 8.32 -5.45 10.40
N ILE A 578 8.79 -4.27 10.79
CA ILE A 578 10.00 -3.69 10.19
C ILE A 578 11.26 -4.54 10.48
N ARG A 579 11.31 -5.25 11.62
CA ARG A 579 12.36 -6.25 11.90
C ARG A 579 12.25 -7.48 10.99
N GLU A 580 11.05 -8.03 10.79
CA GLU A 580 10.82 -9.14 9.83
C GLU A 580 11.24 -8.73 8.40
N VAL A 581 10.92 -7.49 7.99
CA VAL A 581 11.38 -6.92 6.71
C VAL A 581 12.90 -6.80 6.66
N SER A 582 13.54 -6.38 7.75
CA SER A 582 15.00 -6.30 7.84
C SER A 582 15.65 -7.68 7.70
N GLU A 583 15.10 -8.72 8.34
CA GLU A 583 15.59 -10.09 8.21
C GLU A 583 15.46 -10.61 6.76
N LEU A 584 14.32 -10.37 6.11
CA LEU A 584 14.12 -10.73 4.71
C LEU A 584 15.02 -9.94 3.76
N PHE A 585 15.22 -8.64 4.00
CA PHE A 585 16.15 -7.80 3.24
C PHE A 585 17.57 -8.40 3.25
N HIS A 586 18.11 -8.74 4.43
CA HIS A 586 19.45 -9.33 4.53
C HIS A 586 19.50 -10.72 3.85
N ASN A 587 18.42 -11.51 3.93
CA ASN A 587 18.38 -12.79 3.23
C ASN A 587 18.37 -12.62 1.70
N LEU A 588 17.56 -11.72 1.17
CA LEU A 588 17.53 -11.41 -0.26
C LEU A 588 18.91 -10.90 -0.70
N GLN A 589 19.52 -10.00 0.08
CA GLN A 589 20.87 -9.52 -0.16
C GLN A 589 21.89 -10.67 -0.24
N MET A 590 21.79 -11.68 0.63
CA MET A 590 22.65 -12.86 0.57
C MET A 590 22.37 -13.75 -0.64
N ARG A 591 21.11 -13.93 -1.03
CA ARG A 591 20.73 -14.75 -2.20
C ARG A 591 21.18 -14.12 -3.52
N VAL A 592 21.04 -12.80 -3.67
CA VAL A 592 21.42 -12.10 -4.91
C VAL A 592 22.93 -12.07 -5.15
N ARG A 593 23.75 -12.22 -4.09
CA ARG A 593 25.20 -12.38 -4.20
C ARG A 593 25.60 -13.63 -5.00
N ALA A 594 24.80 -14.70 -4.97
CA ALA A 594 25.03 -15.89 -5.78
C ALA A 594 24.94 -15.61 -7.30
N PHE A 595 24.39 -14.46 -7.67
CA PHE A 595 24.26 -13.97 -9.04
C PHE A 595 25.14 -12.73 -9.31
N ASN A 596 26.19 -12.52 -8.49
CA ASN A 596 27.12 -11.39 -8.59
C ASN A 596 26.48 -10.00 -8.42
N MET A 597 25.32 -9.93 -7.76
CA MET A 597 24.66 -8.65 -7.47
C MET A 597 25.05 -8.18 -6.06
N TYR A 598 25.73 -7.03 -5.99
CA TYR A 598 26.21 -6.44 -4.74
C TYR A 598 25.56 -5.09 -4.49
N VAL A 599 25.30 -4.79 -3.21
CA VAL A 599 24.87 -3.45 -2.78
C VAL A 599 26.13 -2.59 -2.67
N ASN A 600 26.21 -1.56 -3.51
CA ASN A 600 27.34 -0.63 -3.52
C ASN A 600 27.24 0.35 -2.33
N ALA A 601 28.38 0.77 -1.79
CA ALA A 601 28.43 1.83 -0.80
C ALA A 601 27.99 3.15 -1.43
N GLN A 602 27.14 3.92 -0.74
CA GLN A 602 26.78 5.25 -1.21
C GLN A 602 27.99 6.20 -1.16
N PRO A 603 28.09 7.18 -2.08
CA PRO A 603 29.11 8.22 -2.01
C PRO A 603 28.99 8.99 -0.68
N SER A 604 30.12 9.37 -0.07
CA SER A 604 30.15 10.09 1.21
C SER A 604 29.62 11.53 1.11
N ASP A 605 29.73 12.16 -0.07
CA ASP A 605 29.19 13.48 -0.38
C ASP A 605 28.04 13.35 -1.38
N VAL A 606 26.82 13.33 -0.87
CA VAL A 606 25.60 13.22 -1.70
C VAL A 606 25.06 14.62 -1.95
N ASP A 607 25.25 15.13 -3.16
CA ASP A 607 24.61 16.38 -3.59
C ASP A 607 23.08 16.20 -3.73
N GLN A 608 22.31 17.27 -3.54
CA GLN A 608 20.85 17.26 -3.58
C GLN A 608 20.31 16.78 -4.95
N GLU A 609 21.04 17.09 -6.04
CA GLU A 609 20.70 16.59 -7.38
C GLU A 609 20.87 15.07 -7.50
N PHE A 610 21.83 14.46 -6.80
CA PHE A 610 22.03 13.00 -6.83
C PHE A 610 20.82 12.28 -6.23
N VAL A 611 20.29 12.79 -5.12
CA VAL A 611 19.10 12.23 -4.47
C VAL A 611 17.90 12.26 -5.42
N CYS A 612 17.68 13.38 -6.11
CA CYS A 612 16.57 13.53 -7.06
C CYS A 612 16.73 12.59 -8.27
N LYS A 613 17.94 12.51 -8.84
CA LYS A 613 18.25 11.56 -9.94
C LYS A 613 18.03 10.11 -9.52
N GLN A 614 18.55 9.71 -8.37
CA GLN A 614 18.40 8.35 -7.86
C GLN A 614 16.93 7.99 -7.63
N ARG A 615 16.14 8.94 -7.14
CA ARG A 615 14.70 8.81 -6.93
C ARG A 615 13.94 8.63 -8.25
N PHE A 616 14.25 9.42 -9.27
CA PHE A 616 13.67 9.27 -10.60
C PHE A 616 14.03 7.90 -11.22
N ILE A 617 15.30 7.50 -11.13
CA ILE A 617 15.77 6.19 -11.61
C ILE A 617 15.03 5.05 -10.89
N LEU A 618 14.84 5.14 -9.57
CA LEU A 618 14.07 4.16 -8.82
C LEU A 618 12.62 4.07 -9.32
N GLN A 619 11.98 5.21 -9.63
CA GLN A 619 10.64 5.23 -10.20
C GLN A 619 10.59 4.58 -11.61
N VAL A 620 11.61 4.80 -12.45
CA VAL A 620 11.77 4.14 -13.75
C VAL A 620 11.93 2.62 -13.59
N VAL A 621 12.71 2.17 -12.60
CA VAL A 621 12.89 0.76 -12.28
C VAL A 621 11.59 0.11 -11.80
N ILE A 622 10.82 0.82 -10.97
CA ILE A 622 9.48 0.39 -10.58
C ILE A 622 8.59 0.27 -11.81
N ALA A 623 8.55 1.26 -12.71
CA ALA A 623 7.80 1.16 -13.95
C ALA A 623 8.17 -0.10 -14.77
N GLY A 624 9.47 -0.32 -15.00
CA GLY A 624 9.94 -1.46 -15.79
C GLY A 624 9.71 -2.83 -15.17
N ALA A 625 9.74 -2.93 -13.84
CA ALA A 625 9.47 -4.18 -13.13
C ALA A 625 8.00 -4.60 -13.22
N PHE A 626 7.09 -3.61 -13.27
CA PHE A 626 5.65 -3.82 -13.21
C PHE A 626 4.92 -3.65 -14.54
N TYR A 627 5.61 -3.33 -15.64
CA TYR A 627 5.05 -3.45 -17.00
C TYR A 627 4.29 -4.78 -17.20
N PRO A 628 3.08 -4.80 -17.80
CA PRO A 628 2.33 -3.69 -18.39
C PRO A 628 1.29 -3.04 -17.44
N ASN A 629 1.47 -3.10 -16.11
CA ASN A 629 0.51 -2.55 -15.12
C ASN A 629 0.57 -1.01 -15.04
N TYR A 630 0.32 -0.36 -16.18
CA TYR A 630 0.33 1.09 -16.36
C TYR A 630 -1.10 1.62 -16.42
N PHE A 631 -1.29 2.80 -15.83
CA PHE A 631 -2.57 3.48 -15.73
C PHE A 631 -2.40 4.97 -15.99
N THR A 632 -3.45 5.62 -16.48
CA THR A 632 -3.49 7.06 -16.78
C THR A 632 -4.66 7.73 -16.07
N PHE A 633 -4.62 9.06 -15.97
CA PHE A 633 -5.71 9.82 -15.37
C PHE A 633 -6.58 10.50 -16.43
N GLY A 634 -7.88 10.53 -16.18
CA GLY A 634 -8.83 11.22 -17.07
C GLY A 634 -8.75 12.74 -16.95
N ARG A 635 -9.28 13.42 -17.98
CA ARG A 635 -9.42 14.87 -18.01
C ARG A 635 -10.32 15.39 -16.89
N CYS A 636 -9.84 16.40 -16.17
CA CYS A 636 -10.68 17.24 -15.33
C CYS A 636 -11.32 18.33 -16.20
N ASP A 637 -12.65 18.41 -16.19
CA ASP A 637 -13.38 19.48 -16.85
C ASP A 637 -13.34 20.75 -15.99
N LYS A 638 -12.58 21.74 -16.45
CA LYS A 638 -12.27 22.98 -15.73
C LYS A 638 -13.51 23.85 -15.53
N GLU A 639 -14.37 23.96 -16.53
CA GLU A 639 -15.56 24.79 -16.47
C GLU A 639 -16.56 24.23 -15.47
N ILE A 640 -16.71 22.91 -15.46
CA ILE A 640 -17.53 22.21 -14.48
C ILE A 640 -16.93 22.37 -13.07
N ALA A 641 -15.60 22.24 -12.92
CA ALA A 641 -14.91 22.39 -11.64
C ALA A 641 -15.06 23.79 -11.02
N MET A 642 -14.91 24.85 -11.82
CA MET A 642 -15.08 26.24 -11.35
C MET A 642 -16.53 26.54 -10.95
N LYS A 643 -17.51 26.10 -11.74
CA LYS A 643 -18.93 26.18 -11.39
C LYS A 643 -19.23 25.39 -10.10
N TYR A 644 -18.52 24.29 -9.87
CA TYR A 644 -18.72 23.41 -8.73
C TYR A 644 -18.32 24.06 -7.39
N LEU A 645 -17.22 24.83 -7.36
CA LEU A 645 -16.73 25.52 -6.15
C LEU A 645 -17.17 26.99 -6.02
N GLY A 646 -17.96 27.50 -6.97
CA GLY A 646 -18.44 28.88 -6.95
C GLY A 646 -17.31 29.91 -7.05
N GLY A 647 -16.29 29.64 -7.87
CA GLY A 647 -15.17 30.55 -8.11
C GLY A 647 -14.09 30.59 -7.03
N ARG A 648 -14.13 29.68 -6.03
CA ARG A 648 -13.11 29.56 -4.98
C ARG A 648 -11.94 28.69 -5.40
N ASP A 649 -10.77 28.96 -4.82
CA ASP A 649 -9.54 28.21 -5.09
C ASP A 649 -9.67 26.72 -4.70
N PRO A 650 -9.67 25.79 -5.68
CA PRO A 650 -9.73 24.34 -5.43
C PRO A 650 -8.51 23.78 -4.69
N LYS A 651 -7.36 24.50 -4.71
CA LYS A 651 -6.15 24.09 -4.01
C LYS A 651 -6.25 24.28 -2.49
N THR A 652 -7.18 25.10 -2.01
CA THR A 652 -7.37 25.40 -0.59
C THR A 652 -8.77 25.10 -0.07
N THR A 653 -9.73 24.81 -0.94
CA THR A 653 -11.15 24.76 -0.59
C THR A 653 -11.77 23.39 -0.88
N VAL A 654 -12.58 22.90 0.06
CA VAL A 654 -13.43 21.71 -0.12
C VAL A 654 -14.91 22.06 0.04
N MET A 655 -15.78 21.32 -0.64
CA MET A 655 -17.22 21.53 -0.60
C MET A 655 -17.93 20.43 0.21
N LEU A 656 -18.93 20.86 0.97
CA LEU A 656 -19.88 20.02 1.69
C LEU A 656 -21.29 20.21 1.16
N ARG A 657 -22.11 19.15 1.27
CA ARG A 657 -23.53 19.13 0.88
C ARG A 657 -24.40 18.69 2.05
N ASN A 658 -25.71 18.91 1.91
CA ASN A 658 -26.70 18.60 2.94
C ASN A 658 -26.51 19.43 4.23
N ILE A 659 -26.12 20.70 4.06
CA ILE A 659 -26.05 21.64 5.17
C ILE A 659 -27.49 22.02 5.58
N PRO A 660 -27.82 21.95 6.88
CA PRO A 660 -29.16 22.27 7.36
C PRO A 660 -29.47 23.76 7.23
N PRO A 661 -30.77 24.14 7.29
CA PRO A 661 -31.18 25.54 7.41
C PRO A 661 -30.46 26.23 8.58
N TYR A 662 -30.10 27.51 8.41
CA TYR A 662 -29.31 28.28 9.38
C TYR A 662 -27.94 27.65 9.69
N GLY A 663 -27.34 26.92 8.73
CA GLY A 663 -26.10 26.17 8.91
C GLY A 663 -24.93 26.99 9.51
N TYR A 664 -24.89 28.30 9.27
CA TYR A 664 -23.89 29.21 9.82
C TYR A 664 -23.91 29.30 11.37
N LEU A 665 -25.01 28.95 12.04
CA LEU A 665 -25.05 28.88 13.52
C LEU A 665 -24.10 27.81 14.06
N TYR A 666 -23.89 26.73 13.30
CA TYR A 666 -23.10 25.57 13.73
C TYR A 666 -21.66 25.64 13.21
N HIS A 667 -21.19 26.82 12.80
CA HIS A 667 -19.87 26.98 12.18
C HIS A 667 -18.72 26.47 13.07
N LYS A 668 -18.81 26.63 14.40
CA LYS A 668 -17.81 26.09 15.35
C LYS A 668 -17.78 24.56 15.38
N GLN A 669 -18.95 23.91 15.34
CA GLN A 669 -19.03 22.45 15.24
C GLN A 669 -18.40 21.99 13.92
N LEU A 670 -18.75 22.64 12.81
CA LEU A 670 -18.23 22.31 11.50
C LEU A 670 -16.70 22.52 11.42
N GLN A 671 -16.18 23.62 11.96
CA GLN A 671 -14.74 23.87 12.09
C GLN A 671 -14.03 22.76 12.88
N SER A 672 -14.63 22.28 13.98
CA SER A 672 -14.04 21.23 14.81
C SER A 672 -13.89 19.89 14.09
N LEU A 673 -14.77 19.58 13.12
CA LEU A 673 -14.69 18.36 12.31
C LEU A 673 -13.44 18.31 11.42
N PHE A 674 -12.90 19.47 11.04
CA PHE A 674 -11.71 19.56 10.18
C PHE A 674 -10.41 19.80 10.94
N ARG A 675 -10.43 19.77 12.29
CA ARG A 675 -9.26 20.05 13.12
C ARG A 675 -8.06 19.13 12.82
N GLN A 676 -8.32 17.90 12.39
CA GLN A 676 -7.29 16.93 12.00
C GLN A 676 -6.75 17.14 10.58
N CYS A 677 -7.47 17.84 9.72
CA CYS A 677 -7.07 18.12 8.34
C CYS A 677 -6.15 19.33 8.25
N GLY A 678 -6.49 20.42 8.92
CA GLY A 678 -5.73 21.67 8.88
C GLY A 678 -6.47 22.81 9.56
N GLN A 679 -5.82 23.97 9.64
CA GLN A 679 -6.45 25.17 10.19
C GLN A 679 -7.44 25.74 9.17
N VAL A 680 -8.70 25.91 9.58
CA VAL A 680 -9.74 26.50 8.73
C VAL A 680 -9.62 28.03 8.77
N LYS A 681 -9.47 28.65 7.59
CA LYS A 681 -9.43 30.10 7.38
C LYS A 681 -10.83 30.69 7.36
N SER A 682 -11.69 30.16 6.49
CA SER A 682 -13.07 30.64 6.32
C SER A 682 -14.05 29.51 6.02
N ILE A 683 -15.33 29.70 6.37
CA ILE A 683 -16.41 28.84 5.91
C ILE A 683 -17.50 29.71 5.30
N ALA A 684 -17.79 29.45 4.03
CA ALA A 684 -18.86 30.11 3.32
C ALA A 684 -20.05 29.19 3.10
N TYR A 685 -21.23 29.69 3.42
CA TYR A 685 -22.50 28.99 3.28
C TYR A 685 -23.22 29.51 2.03
N ASP A 686 -23.69 28.60 1.18
CA ASP A 686 -24.54 28.90 0.04
C ASP A 686 -25.69 27.89 -0.03
N GLY A 687 -26.84 28.25 0.53
CA GLY A 687 -27.99 27.36 0.64
C GLY A 687 -27.67 26.08 1.40
N SER A 688 -27.82 24.93 0.74
CA SER A 688 -27.53 23.60 1.31
C SER A 688 -26.07 23.15 1.14
N LYS A 689 -25.18 24.06 0.74
CA LYS A 689 -23.75 23.81 0.54
C LYS A 689 -22.93 24.66 1.50
N ALA A 690 -21.76 24.14 1.89
CA ALA A 690 -20.74 24.92 2.59
C ALA A 690 -19.38 24.70 1.93
N PHE A 691 -18.57 25.75 1.86
CA PHE A 691 -17.22 25.74 1.32
C PHE A 691 -16.26 26.04 2.45
N VAL A 692 -15.37 25.09 2.75
CA VAL A 692 -14.38 25.20 3.82
C VAL A 692 -13.04 25.53 3.19
N GLU A 693 -12.52 26.72 3.45
CA GLU A 693 -11.23 27.19 2.97
C GLU A 693 -10.20 27.06 4.10
N PHE A 694 -9.07 26.41 3.82
CA PHE A 694 -7.98 26.24 4.78
C PHE A 694 -6.99 27.39 4.73
N SER A 695 -6.34 27.68 5.87
CA SER A 695 -5.20 28.59 5.93
C SER A 695 -4.04 28.04 5.10
N ARG A 696 -3.40 28.92 4.35
CA ARG A 696 -2.28 28.60 3.45
C ARG A 696 -1.00 29.20 4.02
N ASP A 697 0.05 28.40 4.11
CA ASP A 697 1.41 28.91 4.32
C ASP A 697 1.84 29.68 3.05
N PRO A 698 2.28 30.95 3.14
CA PRO A 698 2.78 31.74 2.02
C PRO A 698 3.90 31.07 1.21
N MET A 699 4.59 30.08 1.77
CA MET A 699 5.69 29.35 1.12
C MET A 699 5.27 28.00 0.53
N GLU A 700 4.07 27.49 0.83
CA GLU A 700 3.53 26.25 0.25
C GLU A 700 2.39 26.54 -0.76
N SER A 701 2.39 27.74 -1.38
CA SER A 701 1.26 28.28 -2.13
C SER A 701 0.99 27.65 -3.51
N PHE A 702 1.87 26.77 -4.00
CA PHE A 702 1.84 26.25 -5.37
C PHE A 702 1.15 24.88 -5.53
N LYS A 703 1.01 24.11 -4.45
CA LYS A 703 0.38 22.76 -4.45
C LYS A 703 -1.00 22.77 -3.80
N VAL A 704 -1.80 21.74 -4.08
CA VAL A 704 -3.03 21.49 -3.31
C VAL A 704 -2.64 21.28 -1.85
N LEU A 705 -3.25 22.03 -0.94
CA LEU A 705 -2.90 21.98 0.48
C LEU A 705 -3.08 20.54 1.02
N PRO A 706 -2.16 20.04 1.88
CA PRO A 706 -2.34 18.76 2.55
C PRO A 706 -3.70 18.64 3.25
N ALA A 707 -4.23 19.75 3.77
CA ALA A 707 -5.56 19.80 4.38
C ALA A 707 -6.70 19.42 3.43
N VAL A 708 -6.60 19.75 2.14
CA VAL A 708 -7.57 19.35 1.12
C VAL A 708 -7.49 17.85 0.86
N TYR A 709 -6.28 17.30 0.69
CA TYR A 709 -6.06 15.84 0.57
C TYR A 709 -6.64 15.09 1.77
N LEU A 710 -6.32 15.52 2.99
CA LEU A 710 -6.82 14.90 4.23
C LEU A 710 -8.34 15.01 4.35
N SER A 711 -8.94 16.11 3.91
CA SER A 711 -10.40 16.30 3.92
C SER A 711 -11.09 15.31 2.98
N VAL A 712 -10.63 15.19 1.74
CA VAL A 712 -11.18 14.22 0.78
C VAL A 712 -10.96 12.79 1.27
N LYS A 713 -9.82 12.55 1.93
CA LYS A 713 -9.51 11.26 2.56
C LYS A 713 -10.54 10.86 3.61
N MET A 714 -11.06 11.81 4.41
CA MET A 714 -12.13 11.54 5.37
C MET A 714 -13.39 10.98 4.70
N SER A 715 -13.77 11.56 3.56
CA SER A 715 -14.93 11.12 2.76
C SER A 715 -14.72 9.69 2.26
N GLN A 716 -13.55 9.38 1.71
CA GLN A 716 -13.20 8.04 1.22
C GLN A 716 -13.20 6.98 2.34
N LEU A 717 -12.75 7.35 3.53
CA LEU A 717 -12.78 6.52 4.73
C LEU A 717 -14.19 6.38 5.33
N LYS A 718 -15.20 7.06 4.76
CA LYS A 718 -16.59 7.10 5.24
C LYS A 718 -16.69 7.56 6.70
N ILE A 719 -15.84 8.49 7.11
CA ILE A 719 -15.90 9.08 8.45
C ILE A 719 -17.21 9.90 8.55
N PRO A 720 -18.11 9.60 9.51
CA PRO A 720 -19.40 10.26 9.59
C PRO A 720 -19.26 11.72 10.04
N LEU A 721 -19.62 12.67 9.18
CA LEU A 721 -19.72 14.09 9.54
C LEU A 721 -21.12 14.38 10.08
N LYS A 722 -21.26 14.54 11.39
CA LYS A 722 -22.55 14.80 12.06
C LYS A 722 -22.54 16.16 12.75
N LEU A 723 -23.63 16.90 12.62
CA LEU A 723 -23.89 18.15 13.33
C LEU A 723 -25.08 17.96 14.28
N ASP A 724 -24.95 18.47 15.50
CA ASP A 724 -26.04 18.57 16.45
C ASP A 724 -26.75 19.91 16.23
N VAL A 725 -28.00 19.86 15.74
CA VAL A 725 -28.78 21.02 15.30
C VAL A 725 -30.15 21.10 15.98
N HIS A 726 -30.71 22.31 16.01
CA HIS A 726 -32.10 22.57 16.39
C HIS A 726 -33.05 22.32 15.21
N PHE A 727 -34.31 22.02 15.51
CA PHE A 727 -35.34 21.96 14.48
C PHE A 727 -35.55 23.36 13.87
N PRO A 728 -35.70 23.49 12.53
CA PRO A 728 -35.90 24.78 11.89
C PRO A 728 -37.12 25.55 12.44
N GLU A 729 -38.15 24.83 12.88
CA GLU A 729 -39.36 25.40 13.49
C GLU A 729 -39.08 26.04 14.85
N ASP A 730 -38.16 25.47 15.64
CA ASP A 730 -37.80 26.00 16.96
C ASP A 730 -37.00 27.30 16.84
N ILE A 731 -36.12 27.38 15.84
CA ILE A 731 -35.36 28.61 15.52
C ILE A 731 -36.33 29.72 15.07
N GLY A 732 -37.29 29.39 14.20
CA GLY A 732 -38.29 30.34 13.72
C GLY A 732 -39.28 30.79 14.81
N ARG A 733 -39.56 29.95 15.81
CA ARG A 733 -40.40 30.31 16.97
C ARG A 733 -39.71 31.28 17.94
N GLN A 734 -38.38 31.20 18.05
CA GLN A 734 -37.60 32.13 18.88
C GLN A 734 -37.38 33.50 18.22
N MET A 735 -37.39 33.58 16.88
CA MET A 735 -37.33 34.84 16.14
C MET A 735 -38.20 34.81 14.87
N GLN A 736 -39.37 35.49 14.91
CA GLN A 736 -40.32 35.54 13.79
C GLN A 736 -39.76 36.22 12.53
N ASP A 737 -38.84 37.18 12.69
CA ASP A 737 -38.18 37.91 11.58
C ASP A 737 -37.03 37.11 10.90
N ALA A 738 -36.66 35.93 11.43
CA ALA A 738 -35.50 35.17 10.95
C ALA A 738 -35.76 34.33 9.68
N THR A 739 -37.02 34.20 9.25
CA THR A 739 -37.40 33.36 8.10
C THR A 739 -36.75 33.77 6.78
N GLY A 740 -36.46 35.07 6.59
CA GLY A 740 -35.76 35.60 5.42
C GLY A 740 -34.27 35.27 5.34
N VAL A 741 -33.66 34.73 6.41
CA VAL A 741 -32.21 34.46 6.52
C VAL A 741 -31.90 32.95 6.60
N LYS A 742 -32.90 32.09 6.35
CA LYS A 742 -32.84 30.62 6.48
C LYS A 742 -31.75 29.96 5.62
N TYR A 743 -31.56 30.46 4.41
CA TYR A 743 -30.55 29.99 3.44
C TYR A 743 -29.66 31.14 2.95
N GLN A 744 -29.51 32.18 3.78
CA GLN A 744 -28.70 33.34 3.43
C GLN A 744 -27.26 32.92 3.16
N ARG A 745 -26.64 33.53 2.15
CA ARG A 745 -25.21 33.39 1.91
C ARG A 745 -24.44 34.13 2.99
N VAL A 746 -23.66 33.39 3.77
CA VAL A 746 -22.91 33.92 4.90
C VAL A 746 -21.46 33.45 4.80
N ASN A 747 -20.51 34.35 4.98
CA ASN A 747 -19.10 34.02 5.11
C ASN A 747 -18.66 34.22 6.55
N VAL A 748 -18.12 33.15 7.15
CA VAL A 748 -17.53 33.16 8.48
C VAL A 748 -16.01 33.14 8.32
N ASP A 749 -15.35 34.24 8.69
CA ASP A 749 -13.90 34.38 8.64
C ASP A 749 -13.33 34.28 10.06
N TYR A 750 -12.54 33.22 10.30
CA TYR A 750 -11.96 32.97 11.62
C TYR A 750 -10.73 33.83 11.91
N GLN A 751 -10.05 34.33 10.87
CA GLN A 751 -8.89 35.20 11.00
C GLN A 751 -9.31 36.61 11.39
N LYS A 752 -10.30 37.16 10.67
CA LYS A 752 -10.87 38.48 10.95
C LYS A 752 -11.87 38.47 12.12
N LYS A 753 -12.29 37.29 12.57
CA LYS A 753 -13.38 37.08 13.54
C LYS A 753 -14.68 37.77 13.12
N THR A 754 -14.98 37.74 11.82
CA THR A 754 -16.15 38.42 11.23
C THR A 754 -17.12 37.41 10.65
N VAL A 755 -18.43 37.68 10.81
CA VAL A 755 -19.49 36.96 10.10
C VAL A 755 -20.27 37.95 9.26
N GLU A 756 -20.24 37.79 7.93
CA GLU A 756 -20.83 38.75 7.01
C GLU A 756 -21.77 38.11 5.97
N PRO A 757 -22.91 38.76 5.64
CA PRO A 757 -23.76 38.35 4.53
C PRO A 757 -23.09 38.66 3.18
N VAL A 758 -23.21 37.74 2.22
CA VAL A 758 -22.62 37.85 0.87
C VAL A 758 -23.72 38.19 -0.15
N GLU A 759 -23.58 39.30 -0.89
CA GLU A 759 -24.40 39.59 -2.08
C GLU A 759 -23.65 39.22 -3.37
N SER A 760 -24.40 39.00 -4.46
CA SER A 760 -23.96 38.32 -5.69
C SER A 760 -22.79 38.99 -6.42
N SER A 761 -21.56 38.61 -6.07
CA SER A 761 -20.41 38.38 -6.96
C SER A 761 -19.19 38.10 -6.08
N PHE A 762 -18.85 36.83 -5.91
CA PHE A 762 -17.54 36.46 -5.34
C PHE A 762 -16.50 36.67 -6.43
N SER A 763 -15.92 37.86 -6.51
CA SER A 763 -14.68 38.09 -7.27
C SER A 763 -14.16 39.52 -7.04
N THR A 764 -12.93 39.60 -6.50
CA THR A 764 -11.91 40.61 -6.84
C THR A 764 -12.15 42.11 -6.59
N SER A 765 -13.31 42.55 -6.12
CA SER A 765 -13.68 43.97 -6.18
C SER A 765 -12.84 44.90 -5.27
N GLN A 766 -12.34 44.41 -4.12
CA GLN A 766 -11.59 45.27 -3.18
C GLN A 766 -10.09 45.39 -3.48
N GLN A 767 -9.48 44.46 -4.24
CA GLN A 767 -8.07 44.55 -4.63
C GLN A 767 -7.89 45.00 -6.09
N SER A 768 -8.93 44.87 -6.93
CA SER A 768 -8.95 45.37 -8.30
C SER A 768 -8.83 46.90 -8.39
N GLU A 769 -9.26 47.65 -7.37
CA GLU A 769 -9.08 49.11 -7.32
C GLU A 769 -7.60 49.54 -7.13
N MET A 770 -6.71 48.65 -6.67
CA MET A 770 -5.29 48.98 -6.41
C MET A 770 -4.35 48.79 -7.62
N ILE A 771 -4.84 48.26 -8.75
CA ILE A 771 -4.00 47.90 -9.91
C ILE A 771 -4.55 48.56 -11.18
N THR A 772 -4.39 49.88 -11.29
CA THR A 772 -4.69 50.62 -12.53
C THR A 772 -3.59 50.48 -13.59
N ASP A 773 -2.37 50.12 -13.15
CA ASP A 773 -1.16 50.15 -13.98
C ASP A 773 -0.78 48.75 -14.45
N HIS A 774 -0.70 48.56 -15.78
CA HIS A 774 -0.33 47.30 -16.41
C HIS A 774 1.16 46.94 -16.20
N PHE A 775 1.98 47.91 -15.81
CA PHE A 775 3.41 47.74 -15.54
C PHE A 775 3.75 48.21 -14.13
N LEU A 776 4.42 47.36 -13.36
CA LEU A 776 4.81 47.59 -11.98
C LEU A 776 6.34 47.53 -11.86
N SER A 777 6.96 48.60 -11.35
CA SER A 777 8.36 48.54 -10.89
C SER A 777 8.41 47.88 -9.52
N ILE A 778 9.02 46.69 -9.44
CA ILE A 778 9.00 45.83 -8.26
C ILE A 778 10.40 45.50 -7.77
N LYS A 779 10.51 45.25 -6.46
CA LYS A 779 11.67 44.60 -5.84
C LYS A 779 11.23 43.24 -5.33
N ILE A 780 11.96 42.20 -5.74
CA ILE A 780 11.78 40.85 -5.21
C ILE A 780 12.55 40.74 -3.90
N VAL A 781 11.90 40.19 -2.87
CA VAL A 781 12.50 40.09 -1.53
C VAL A 781 12.63 38.63 -1.10
N GLU A 782 11.63 37.80 -1.40
CA GLU A 782 11.62 36.39 -1.07
C GLU A 782 11.24 35.59 -2.33
N ILE A 783 12.04 34.57 -2.66
CA ILE A 783 11.75 33.65 -3.76
C ILE A 783 11.07 32.42 -3.16
N VAL A 784 9.88 32.07 -3.64
CA VAL A 784 9.16 30.84 -3.24
C VAL A 784 9.69 29.67 -4.07
N GLU A 785 9.70 29.82 -5.39
CA GLU A 785 10.32 28.91 -6.35
C GLU A 785 10.70 29.68 -7.63
N VAL A 786 11.30 29.00 -8.62
CA VAL A 786 11.63 29.63 -9.89
C VAL A 786 10.36 30.18 -10.54
N GLY A 787 10.34 31.50 -10.73
CA GLY A 787 9.19 32.21 -11.29
C GLY A 787 8.03 32.48 -10.32
N HIS A 788 8.13 32.13 -9.03
CA HIS A 788 7.11 32.48 -8.02
C HIS A 788 7.78 33.15 -6.83
N PHE A 789 7.38 34.36 -6.51
CA PHE A 789 8.08 35.17 -5.51
C PHE A 789 7.19 36.23 -4.87
N TRP A 790 7.62 36.71 -3.72
CA TRP A 790 7.05 37.86 -3.03
C TRP A 790 7.89 39.12 -3.29
N GLY A 791 7.19 40.22 -3.53
CA GLY A 791 7.83 41.51 -3.73
C GLY A 791 6.92 42.68 -3.41
N TYR A 792 7.47 43.88 -3.44
CA TYR A 792 6.71 45.11 -3.23
C TYR A 792 7.01 46.14 -4.32
N ARG A 793 6.10 47.11 -4.48
CA ARG A 793 6.21 48.17 -5.48
C ARG A 793 7.21 49.24 -5.03
N ILE A 794 8.08 49.69 -5.94
CA ILE A 794 9.10 50.73 -5.65
C ILE A 794 8.68 52.12 -6.16
N ASN A 795 7.43 52.31 -6.61
CA ASN A 795 6.98 53.62 -7.07
C ASN A 795 6.87 54.64 -5.92
N GLU A 796 6.88 55.94 -6.24
CA GLU A 796 6.86 56.99 -5.21
C GLU A 796 5.63 56.92 -4.28
N LYS A 797 4.48 56.47 -4.80
CA LYS A 797 3.26 56.28 -4.02
C LYS A 797 3.44 55.21 -2.95
N SER A 798 3.91 54.02 -3.34
CA SER A 798 4.19 52.90 -2.43
C SER A 798 5.22 53.28 -1.36
N ARG A 799 6.30 53.98 -1.77
CA ARG A 799 7.32 54.45 -0.82
C ARG A 799 6.74 55.39 0.24
N LYS A 800 5.85 56.32 -0.14
CA LYS A 800 5.17 57.22 0.80
C LYS A 800 4.25 56.46 1.77
N VAL A 801 3.54 55.44 1.30
CA VAL A 801 2.69 54.58 2.14
C VAL A 801 3.52 53.82 3.17
N LEU A 802 4.62 53.18 2.75
CA LEU A 802 5.51 52.47 3.66
C LEU A 802 6.15 53.42 4.69
N GLN A 803 6.62 54.59 4.26
CA GLN A 803 7.19 55.61 5.17
C GLN A 803 6.16 56.11 6.20
N ALA A 804 4.90 56.32 5.78
CA ALA A 804 3.83 56.72 6.68
C ALA A 804 3.49 55.62 7.69
N LEU A 805 3.44 54.35 7.25
CA LEU A 805 3.22 53.20 8.13
C LEU A 805 4.34 53.06 9.17
N THR A 806 5.60 53.16 8.75
CA THR A 806 6.75 53.08 9.67
C THR A 806 6.73 54.23 10.67
N ALA A 807 6.50 55.47 10.21
CA ALA A 807 6.41 56.61 11.10
C ALA A 807 5.30 56.44 12.15
N GLU A 808 4.10 56.02 11.73
CA GLU A 808 2.98 55.80 12.64
C GLU A 808 3.27 54.71 13.67
N ILE A 809 3.92 53.60 13.27
CA ILE A 809 4.34 52.55 14.20
C ILE A 809 5.38 53.06 15.20
N ASP A 810 6.35 53.85 14.74
CA ASP A 810 7.41 54.43 15.58
C ASP A 810 6.86 55.43 16.62
N TYR A 811 5.73 56.09 16.34
CA TYR A 811 5.05 57.00 17.28
C TYR A 811 4.18 56.27 18.32
N GLN A 812 3.93 54.97 18.18
CA GLN A 812 3.05 54.21 19.08
C GLN A 812 3.80 53.66 20.30
N ASN A 813 3.15 53.66 21.47
CA ASN A 813 3.64 52.94 22.65
C ASN A 813 3.36 51.43 22.48
N LEU A 814 4.39 50.67 22.12
CA LEU A 814 4.26 49.24 21.80
C LEU A 814 4.04 48.38 23.04
N LEU A 815 2.83 47.82 23.17
CA LEU A 815 2.46 46.87 24.22
C LEU A 815 2.86 45.44 23.85
N ASP A 816 3.08 44.61 24.86
CA ASP A 816 3.25 43.17 24.68
C ASP A 816 1.95 42.52 24.18
N LEU A 817 2.07 41.38 23.50
CA LEU A 817 0.91 40.67 22.98
C LEU A 817 -0.08 40.29 24.11
N PRO A 818 -1.37 40.62 23.99
CA PRO A 818 -2.39 40.30 25.00
C PRO A 818 -2.79 38.82 25.01
N VAL A 819 -2.42 38.07 23.96
CA VAL A 819 -2.75 36.67 23.77
C VAL A 819 -1.48 35.90 23.46
N SER A 820 -1.42 34.62 23.86
CA SER A 820 -0.33 33.73 23.48
C SER A 820 -0.13 33.73 21.95
N PRO A 821 1.11 33.93 21.46
CA PRO A 821 1.41 33.90 20.04
C PRO A 821 0.91 32.61 19.38
N HIS A 822 0.22 32.75 18.26
CA HIS A 822 -0.29 31.61 17.49
C HIS A 822 -0.21 31.90 15.98
N PRO A 823 -0.17 30.87 15.12
CA PRO A 823 -0.21 31.04 13.66
C PRO A 823 -1.35 31.96 13.20
N GLU A 824 -1.10 32.72 12.13
CA GLU A 824 -1.97 33.74 11.52
C GLU A 824 -2.23 35.01 12.34
N LEU A 825 -1.70 35.11 13.57
CA LEU A 825 -1.81 36.35 14.35
C LEU A 825 -1.01 37.47 13.68
N VAL A 826 -1.66 38.60 13.38
CA VAL A 826 -0.98 39.82 12.92
C VAL A 826 -0.49 40.59 14.13
N CYS A 827 0.81 40.89 14.15
CA CYS A 827 1.52 41.55 15.23
C CYS A 827 2.54 42.55 14.68
N LEU A 828 3.22 43.27 15.57
CA LEU A 828 4.41 44.04 15.23
C LEU A 828 5.65 43.24 15.62
N ALA A 829 6.60 43.12 14.69
CA ALA A 829 7.83 42.37 14.90
C ALA A 829 9.06 43.20 14.47
N PRO A 830 10.20 43.06 15.16
CA PRO A 830 11.42 43.76 14.78
C PRO A 830 12.01 43.21 13.48
N PHE A 831 12.41 44.13 12.61
CA PHE A 831 13.14 43.84 11.38
C PHE A 831 14.25 44.86 11.18
N THR A 832 15.36 44.44 10.59
CA THR A 832 16.48 45.32 10.26
C THR A 832 16.53 45.51 8.76
N ASP A 833 16.15 46.69 8.30
CA ASP A 833 16.29 47.10 6.89
C ASP A 833 17.42 48.13 6.79
N VAL A 834 18.41 47.87 5.93
CA VAL A 834 19.56 48.75 5.63
C VAL A 834 20.19 49.44 6.86
N GLY A 835 20.37 48.69 7.95
CA GLY A 835 21.09 49.16 9.15
C GLY A 835 20.24 49.84 10.24
N ASN A 836 18.93 49.99 10.06
CA ASN A 836 18.00 50.45 11.11
C ASN A 836 17.07 49.32 11.55
N THR A 837 17.05 49.03 12.85
CA THR A 837 16.12 48.06 13.46
C THR A 837 14.87 48.80 13.93
N GLY A 838 13.72 48.48 13.34
CA GLY A 838 12.41 49.04 13.70
C GLY A 838 11.35 47.95 13.80
N TYR A 839 10.15 48.32 14.25
CA TYR A 839 8.99 47.40 14.30
C TYR A 839 8.15 47.53 13.04
N TYR A 840 7.73 46.39 12.48
CA TYR A 840 6.95 46.34 11.25
C TYR A 840 5.78 45.39 11.40
N ARG A 841 4.73 45.60 10.59
CA ARG A 841 3.58 44.70 10.54
C ARG A 841 4.02 43.33 10.04
N ALA A 842 3.74 42.31 10.84
CA ALA A 842 4.10 40.95 10.54
C ALA A 842 2.96 40.00 10.90
N ARG A 843 2.92 38.85 10.23
CA ARG A 843 2.00 37.76 10.52
C ARG A 843 2.80 36.55 10.99
N ILE A 844 2.39 35.95 12.11
CA ILE A 844 3.04 34.75 12.63
C ILE A 844 2.71 33.56 11.73
N LEU A 845 3.73 32.86 11.22
CA LEU A 845 3.59 31.63 10.43
C LEU A 845 3.54 30.40 11.35
N CYS A 846 4.55 30.25 12.21
CA CYS A 846 4.63 29.17 13.17
C CYS A 846 5.29 29.61 14.48
N VAL A 847 5.07 28.85 15.55
CA VAL A 847 5.69 29.06 16.87
C VAL A 847 6.46 27.80 17.25
N CYS A 848 7.76 27.95 17.47
CA CYS A 848 8.72 26.87 17.71
C CYS A 848 9.53 27.17 18.98
N GLY A 849 9.08 26.63 20.11
CA GLY A 849 9.68 26.94 21.42
C GLY A 849 9.53 28.42 21.76
N ASP A 850 10.65 29.10 22.05
CA ASP A 850 10.68 30.52 22.42
C ASP A 850 10.80 31.49 21.23
N PHE A 851 10.59 30.98 20.00
CA PHE A 851 10.67 31.76 18.77
C PHE A 851 9.39 31.61 17.93
N ALA A 852 9.05 32.67 17.19
CA ALA A 852 8.08 32.63 16.11
C ALA A 852 8.78 32.89 14.77
N GLU A 853 8.37 32.18 13.73
CA GLU A 853 8.66 32.60 12.35
C GLU A 853 7.56 33.57 11.91
N VAL A 854 7.95 34.74 11.41
CA VAL A 854 7.02 35.81 11.01
C VAL A 854 7.21 36.19 9.55
N PHE A 855 6.12 36.58 8.89
CA PHE A 855 6.08 37.10 7.53
C PHE A 855 5.72 38.58 7.55
N PHE A 856 6.58 39.45 7.05
CA PHE A 856 6.35 40.90 7.01
C PHE A 856 5.37 41.24 5.89
N VAL A 857 4.14 41.58 6.27
CA VAL A 857 3.01 41.71 5.32
C VAL A 857 3.16 42.87 4.33
N ASP A 858 4.10 43.78 4.59
CA ASP A 858 4.36 44.95 3.73
C ASP A 858 5.58 44.79 2.81
N TYR A 859 6.50 43.90 3.17
CA TYR A 859 7.77 43.72 2.46
C TYR A 859 7.89 42.33 1.81
N GLY A 860 7.18 41.33 2.32
CA GLY A 860 7.11 39.97 1.75
C GLY A 860 8.21 39.02 2.21
N ASN A 861 9.12 39.45 3.10
CA ASN A 861 10.19 38.61 3.65
C ASN A 861 9.82 37.96 4.99
N ARG A 862 10.66 37.01 5.41
CA ARG A 862 10.52 36.30 6.69
C ARG A 862 11.66 36.60 7.65
N SER A 863 11.39 36.38 8.93
CA SER A 863 12.41 36.37 9.97
C SER A 863 12.01 35.47 11.13
N LYS A 864 13.01 34.93 11.83
CA LYS A 864 12.81 34.22 13.09
C LYS A 864 12.98 35.20 14.25
N VAL A 865 11.90 35.40 15.00
CA VAL A 865 11.80 36.45 16.02
C VAL A 865 11.52 35.81 17.39
N PRO A 866 12.25 36.18 18.46
CA PRO A 866 11.93 35.73 19.82
C PRO A 866 10.52 36.18 20.25
N LEU A 867 9.75 35.33 20.92
CA LEU A 867 8.35 35.63 21.28
C LEU A 867 8.20 36.91 22.12
N LYS A 868 9.19 37.18 23.00
CA LYS A 868 9.27 38.39 23.84
C LYS A 868 9.40 39.70 23.05
N ASN A 869 9.78 39.61 21.77
CA ASN A 869 9.96 40.77 20.90
C ASN A 869 8.73 41.00 20.01
N LEU A 870 7.66 40.23 20.15
CA LEU A 870 6.42 40.45 19.41
C LEU A 870 5.52 41.43 20.18
N LYS A 871 4.96 42.41 19.47
CA LYS A 871 4.15 43.49 20.04
C LYS A 871 2.74 43.50 19.46
N GLU A 872 1.78 44.03 20.21
CA GLU A 872 0.40 44.19 19.75
C GLU A 872 0.31 45.22 18.62
N ILE A 873 -0.46 44.91 17.57
CA ILE A 873 -0.78 45.86 16.50
C ILE A 873 -2.12 46.58 16.79
N PRO A 874 -2.17 47.92 16.77
CA PRO A 874 -3.41 48.70 16.88
C PRO A 874 -4.44 48.35 15.80
N SER A 875 -5.74 48.44 16.12
CA SER A 875 -6.83 48.07 15.20
C SER A 875 -6.81 48.84 13.88
N HIS A 876 -6.61 50.17 13.93
CA HIS A 876 -6.56 51.01 12.73
C HIS A 876 -5.39 50.65 11.79
N LEU A 877 -4.24 50.19 12.31
CA LEU A 877 -3.11 49.70 11.50
C LEU A 877 -3.33 48.29 10.97
N ARG A 878 -4.12 47.47 11.68
CA ARG A 878 -4.47 46.10 11.26
C ARG A 878 -5.44 46.10 10.07
N GLU A 879 -6.30 47.11 9.97
CA GLU A 879 -7.30 47.24 8.90
C GLU A 879 -6.71 47.76 7.57
N LEU A 880 -5.52 48.37 7.59
CA LEU A 880 -4.85 48.87 6.38
C LEU A 880 -4.37 47.72 5.47
N PRO A 881 -4.49 47.86 4.13
CA PRO A 881 -4.10 46.82 3.19
C PRO A 881 -2.61 46.49 3.28
N PHE A 882 -2.30 45.22 3.08
CA PHE A 882 -0.93 44.72 3.01
C PHE A 882 -0.26 45.18 1.70
N GLN A 883 0.99 45.60 1.80
CA GLN A 883 1.73 46.15 0.64
C GLN A 883 2.53 45.09 -0.14
N ALA A 884 2.86 43.95 0.48
CA ALA A 884 3.52 42.86 -0.21
C ALA A 884 2.57 42.18 -1.20
N LEU A 885 3.09 41.88 -2.39
CA LEU A 885 2.36 41.27 -3.48
C LEU A 885 3.02 39.94 -3.84
N GLU A 886 2.19 38.93 -4.10
CA GLU A 886 2.61 37.63 -4.59
C GLU A 886 2.58 37.64 -6.11
N PHE A 887 3.67 37.19 -6.74
CA PHE A 887 3.83 37.20 -8.19
C PHE A 887 4.17 35.81 -8.71
N LYS A 888 3.64 35.47 -9.89
CA LYS A 888 3.96 34.27 -10.63
C LYS A 888 4.21 34.57 -12.10
N ILE A 889 5.33 34.11 -12.63
CA ILE A 889 5.68 34.26 -14.05
C ILE A 889 4.77 33.36 -14.90
N CYS A 890 4.16 33.93 -15.94
CA CYS A 890 3.25 33.23 -16.82
C CYS A 890 3.95 32.47 -17.95
N LYS A 891 3.25 31.47 -18.52
CA LYS A 891 3.64 30.74 -19.75
C LYS A 891 5.00 30.04 -19.64
N MET A 892 5.37 29.62 -18.44
CA MET A 892 6.61 28.92 -18.14
C MET A 892 6.32 27.72 -17.23
N ARG A 893 7.02 26.61 -17.46
CA ARG A 893 6.99 25.42 -16.62
C ARG A 893 8.40 24.83 -16.47
N PRO A 894 8.64 23.95 -15.48
CA PRO A 894 9.94 23.27 -15.38
C PRO A 894 10.23 22.44 -16.63
N SER A 895 11.50 22.43 -17.06
CA SER A 895 11.94 21.51 -18.11
C SER A 895 11.97 20.06 -17.60
N ALA A 896 11.97 19.08 -18.52
CA ALA A 896 12.15 17.67 -18.17
C ALA A 896 13.40 17.45 -17.28
N LYS A 897 14.50 18.14 -17.59
CA LYS A 897 15.72 18.14 -16.78
C LYS A 897 15.47 18.68 -15.37
N SER A 898 14.76 19.80 -15.23
CA SER A 898 14.42 20.33 -13.90
C SER A 898 13.59 19.35 -13.06
N LEU A 899 12.67 18.60 -13.68
CA LEU A 899 11.83 17.60 -13.01
C LEU A 899 12.62 16.34 -12.58
N VAL A 900 13.68 15.97 -13.31
CA VAL A 900 14.52 14.81 -12.97
C VAL A 900 15.57 15.17 -11.92
N TYR A 901 16.17 16.36 -12.00
CA TYR A 901 17.29 16.79 -11.16
C TYR A 901 16.83 17.52 -9.88
N GLY A 902 15.54 17.84 -9.77
CA GLY A 902 14.95 18.52 -8.62
C GLY A 902 13.64 17.88 -8.16
N GLU A 903 12.94 18.57 -7.27
CA GLU A 903 11.58 18.17 -6.86
C GLU A 903 10.51 18.74 -7.78
N TRP A 904 10.70 19.98 -8.20
CA TRP A 904 9.89 20.66 -9.19
C TRP A 904 10.78 21.49 -10.10
N TRP A 905 11.71 22.23 -9.51
CA TRP A 905 12.82 22.90 -10.19
C TRP A 905 14.16 22.30 -9.75
N SER A 906 15.15 22.26 -10.65
CA SER A 906 16.51 21.89 -10.25
C SER A 906 17.12 22.97 -9.35
N TYR A 907 18.12 22.56 -8.56
CA TYR A 907 18.90 23.49 -7.76
C TYR A 907 19.59 24.54 -8.65
N SER A 908 20.15 24.11 -9.77
CA SER A 908 20.75 24.98 -10.79
C SER A 908 19.77 26.01 -11.37
N ALA A 909 18.52 25.63 -11.66
CA ALA A 909 17.48 26.56 -12.11
C ALA A 909 17.16 27.60 -11.03
N SER A 910 17.08 27.17 -9.78
CA SER A 910 16.81 28.03 -8.61
C SER A 910 17.92 29.06 -8.40
N GLN A 911 19.18 28.63 -8.46
CA GLN A 911 20.34 29.52 -8.39
C GLN A 911 20.38 30.49 -9.57
N ARG A 912 20.08 30.02 -10.78
CA ARG A 912 20.06 30.88 -11.97
C ARG A 912 18.98 31.95 -11.87
N PHE A 913 17.77 31.56 -11.49
CA PHE A 913 16.68 32.52 -11.25
C PHE A 913 17.05 33.54 -10.18
N ALA A 914 17.57 33.09 -9.03
CA ALA A 914 18.05 33.98 -7.96
C ALA A 914 19.10 34.97 -8.46
N SER A 915 20.03 34.54 -9.32
CA SER A 915 21.05 35.42 -9.90
C SER A 915 20.48 36.50 -10.84
N LEU A 916 19.30 36.28 -11.44
CA LEU A 916 18.63 37.24 -12.33
C LEU A 916 17.77 38.24 -11.56
N VAL A 917 17.32 37.89 -10.34
CA VAL A 917 16.36 38.70 -9.58
C VAL A 917 16.92 39.39 -8.33
N ASN A 918 17.90 38.77 -7.66
CA ASN A 918 18.36 39.26 -6.36
C ASN A 918 19.10 40.59 -6.50
N GLY A 919 18.65 41.59 -5.73
CA GLY A 919 19.27 42.93 -5.71
C GLY A 919 18.92 43.81 -6.92
N CYS A 920 18.11 43.32 -7.87
CA CYS A 920 17.72 44.06 -9.06
C CYS A 920 16.37 44.76 -8.90
N THR A 921 16.21 45.91 -9.57
CA THR A 921 14.90 46.54 -9.77
C THR A 921 14.32 46.02 -11.08
N LEU A 922 13.14 45.41 -11.01
CA LEU A 922 12.54 44.70 -12.14
C LEU A 922 11.24 45.38 -12.57
N LEU A 923 10.90 45.22 -13.85
CA LEU A 923 9.63 45.68 -14.41
C LEU A 923 8.72 44.47 -14.61
N ALA A 924 7.58 44.43 -13.92
CA ALA A 924 6.59 43.37 -14.04
C ALA A 924 5.38 43.85 -14.85
N LYS A 925 5.09 43.20 -15.98
CA LYS A 925 3.86 43.40 -16.75
C LYS A 925 2.78 42.45 -16.23
N VAL A 926 1.66 42.99 -15.74
CA VAL A 926 0.54 42.19 -15.21
C VAL A 926 -0.35 41.73 -16.35
N HIS A 927 -0.62 40.42 -16.40
CA HIS A 927 -1.57 39.80 -17.33
C HIS A 927 -2.90 39.52 -16.66
N SER A 928 -2.88 38.94 -15.46
CA SER A 928 -4.10 38.59 -14.74
C SER A 928 -3.88 38.57 -13.23
N PHE A 929 -4.98 38.46 -12.48
CA PHE A 929 -4.96 38.36 -11.03
C PHE A 929 -5.90 37.23 -10.58
N VAL A 930 -5.32 36.16 -10.04
CA VAL A 930 -6.03 34.92 -9.73
C VAL A 930 -5.75 34.53 -8.28
N HIS A 931 -6.81 34.38 -7.48
CA HIS A 931 -6.76 33.94 -6.07
C HIS A 931 -5.73 34.66 -5.18
N GLY A 932 -5.43 35.94 -5.43
CA GLY A 932 -4.46 36.71 -4.65
C GLY A 932 -3.05 36.80 -5.26
N VAL A 933 -2.81 36.13 -6.39
CA VAL A 933 -1.50 36.07 -7.07
C VAL A 933 -1.53 36.86 -8.38
N LEU A 934 -0.52 37.70 -8.59
CA LEU A 934 -0.32 38.45 -9.82
C LEU A 934 0.45 37.62 -10.85
N HIS A 935 -0.20 37.36 -11.96
CA HIS A 935 0.35 36.62 -13.09
C HIS A 935 1.05 37.61 -14.03
N VAL A 936 2.38 37.49 -14.17
CA VAL A 936 3.22 38.54 -14.76
C VAL A 936 4.24 38.03 -15.78
N ASP A 937 4.69 38.93 -16.66
CA ASP A 937 6.01 38.84 -17.30
C ASP A 937 6.98 39.75 -16.54
N VAL A 938 8.23 39.31 -16.33
CA VAL A 938 9.23 40.06 -15.55
C VAL A 938 10.42 40.39 -16.44
N PHE A 939 10.75 41.67 -16.52
CA PHE A 939 11.80 42.20 -17.39
C PHE A 939 12.95 42.80 -16.59
N HIS A 940 14.17 42.55 -17.07
CA HIS A 940 15.38 43.21 -16.59
C HIS A 940 15.63 44.51 -17.37
N HIS A 941 16.02 45.58 -16.68
CA HIS A 941 16.39 46.85 -17.31
C HIS A 941 17.89 46.85 -17.63
N SER A 942 18.25 46.65 -18.90
CA SER A 942 19.63 46.80 -19.39
C SER A 942 19.94 48.29 -19.62
N LYS A 943 21.12 48.76 -19.19
CA LYS A 943 21.59 50.14 -19.40
C LYS A 943 21.89 50.39 -20.89
N GLY A 944 20.85 50.54 -21.71
CA GLY A 944 20.93 51.02 -23.10
C GLY A 944 20.44 50.10 -24.22
N LYS A 945 19.85 48.92 -23.94
CA LYS A 945 19.20 48.04 -24.95
C LYS A 945 17.98 47.32 -24.37
N GLU A 946 17.12 46.82 -25.27
CA GLU A 946 15.81 46.16 -25.12
C GLU A 946 15.52 45.44 -23.78
N LEU A 947 14.25 45.46 -23.37
CA LEU A 947 13.75 44.75 -22.20
C LEU A 947 13.90 43.23 -22.41
N VAL A 948 14.75 42.59 -21.59
CA VAL A 948 14.93 41.12 -21.61
C VAL A 948 13.97 40.49 -20.62
N ASN A 949 13.11 39.57 -21.07
CA ASN A 949 12.21 38.82 -20.20
C ASN A 949 13.00 37.68 -19.52
N ILE A 950 12.87 37.58 -18.19
CA ILE A 950 13.53 36.53 -17.39
C ILE A 950 13.05 35.14 -17.80
N ARG A 951 11.79 34.97 -18.20
CA ARG A 951 11.27 33.70 -18.69
C ARG A 951 12.07 33.21 -19.90
N ASP A 952 12.26 34.10 -20.87
CA ASP A 952 12.83 33.71 -22.16
C ASP A 952 14.31 33.29 -21.97
N VAL A 953 15.04 33.94 -21.06
CA VAL A 953 16.39 33.51 -20.62
C VAL A 953 16.37 32.09 -20.03
N LEU A 954 15.43 31.79 -19.13
CA LEU A 954 15.34 30.46 -18.51
C LEU A 954 14.95 29.36 -19.52
N ILE A 955 14.16 29.69 -20.53
CA ILE A 955 13.78 28.76 -21.60
C ILE A 955 14.95 28.52 -22.55
N GLU A 956 15.65 29.57 -22.99
CA GLU A 956 16.84 29.46 -23.84
C GLU A 956 17.95 28.64 -23.17
N GLU A 957 18.13 28.79 -21.86
CA GLU A 957 19.09 28.03 -21.06
C GLU A 957 18.59 26.62 -20.65
N CYS A 958 17.40 26.19 -21.13
CA CYS A 958 16.80 24.87 -20.87
C CYS A 958 16.48 24.57 -19.40
N TYR A 959 16.42 25.57 -18.53
CA TYR A 959 15.93 25.43 -17.16
C TYR A 959 14.40 25.32 -17.11
N ALA A 960 13.73 25.95 -18.06
CA ALA A 960 12.28 25.96 -18.20
C ALA A 960 11.84 25.62 -19.64
N GLU A 961 10.56 25.31 -19.79
CA GLU A 961 9.89 25.12 -21.07
C GLU A 961 8.66 26.05 -21.19
N PRO A 962 8.17 26.31 -22.42
CA PRO A 962 6.91 27.02 -22.62
C PRO A 962 5.75 26.29 -21.92
N GLY A 963 4.97 27.03 -21.14
CA GLY A 963 3.80 26.53 -20.41
C GLY A 963 2.49 27.07 -20.97
N VAL A 964 1.39 26.35 -20.75
CA VAL A 964 0.04 26.80 -21.10
C VAL A 964 -0.49 27.73 -20.02
N GLU A 965 -1.18 28.80 -20.42
CA GLU A 965 -1.79 29.74 -19.49
C GLU A 965 -3.07 29.14 -18.86
N SER A 966 -3.34 29.46 -17.59
CA SER A 966 -4.50 28.90 -16.89
C SER A 966 -5.81 29.48 -17.44
N CYS A 967 -6.88 28.68 -17.43
CA CYS A 967 -8.21 29.14 -17.85
C CYS A 967 -8.71 30.29 -16.96
N GLU A 968 -8.36 30.28 -15.67
CA GLU A 968 -8.65 31.37 -14.73
C GLU A 968 -7.93 32.67 -15.11
N SER A 969 -6.68 32.58 -15.58
CA SER A 969 -5.92 33.73 -16.11
C SER A 969 -6.59 34.28 -17.38
N GLN A 970 -6.99 33.40 -18.31
CA GLN A 970 -7.66 33.79 -19.56
C GLN A 970 -9.00 34.49 -19.29
N GLN A 971 -9.84 33.95 -18.40
CA GLN A 971 -11.11 34.58 -18.04
C GLN A 971 -10.92 35.88 -17.24
N SER A 972 -9.92 35.95 -16.36
CA SER A 972 -9.56 37.20 -15.69
C SER A 972 -9.10 38.26 -16.69
N LEU A 973 -8.43 37.86 -17.77
CA LEU A 973 -8.00 38.76 -18.85
C LEU A 973 -9.24 39.28 -19.62
N ASP A 974 -10.18 38.41 -19.98
CA ASP A 974 -11.47 38.78 -20.58
C ASP A 974 -12.29 39.71 -19.65
N PHE A 975 -12.19 39.51 -18.33
CA PHE A 975 -12.87 40.32 -17.32
C PHE A 975 -12.22 41.70 -17.13
N LEU A 976 -10.88 41.78 -17.18
CA LEU A 976 -10.14 43.04 -17.15
C LEU A 976 -10.39 43.89 -18.39
N GLU A 977 -10.61 43.25 -19.56
CA GLU A 977 -10.96 43.94 -20.80
C GLU A 977 -12.43 44.41 -20.85
N SER A 978 -13.34 43.79 -20.08
CA SER A 978 -14.78 44.09 -20.11
C SER A 978 -15.27 45.06 -19.02
N PHE A 979 -14.40 45.57 -18.14
CA PHE A 979 -14.78 46.50 -17.08
C PHE A 979 -14.90 47.95 -17.59
N SER A 980 -16.12 48.32 -18.00
CA SER A 980 -16.58 49.71 -18.13
C SER A 980 -17.90 49.89 -17.37
N PHE A 981 -17.82 50.65 -16.28
CA PHE A 981 -18.90 51.24 -15.46
C PHE A 981 -20.13 50.39 -15.09
N ASN A 982 -20.28 50.15 -13.77
CA ASN A 982 -21.54 50.41 -13.03
C ASN A 982 -21.33 50.23 -11.52
N GLN A 983 -21.33 51.33 -10.77
CA GLN A 983 -21.48 51.33 -9.31
C GLN A 983 -22.96 51.55 -8.96
N ALA A 984 -23.58 50.60 -8.28
CA ALA A 984 -24.91 50.76 -7.67
C ALA A 984 -24.78 50.74 -6.14
N SER A 985 -25.46 51.70 -5.49
CA SER A 985 -25.47 51.94 -4.04
C SER A 985 -26.22 50.87 -3.24
N VAL A 986 -25.68 50.43 -2.09
CA VAL A 986 -26.24 49.33 -1.25
C VAL A 986 -26.61 49.79 0.17
N PRO A 987 -27.91 50.01 0.48
CA PRO A 987 -28.42 50.19 1.85
C PRO A 987 -28.85 48.87 2.54
N SER A 988 -28.80 47.72 1.86
CA SER A 988 -29.42 46.44 2.31
C SER A 988 -28.54 45.57 3.25
N ARG A 989 -27.24 45.88 3.36
CA ARG A 989 -26.22 45.01 4.00
C ARG A 989 -26.22 45.08 5.53
N GLU A 990 -26.36 46.27 6.12
CA GLU A 990 -26.28 46.45 7.59
C GLU A 990 -27.43 45.79 8.33
N ASN A 991 -28.65 45.88 7.78
CA ASN A 991 -29.84 45.26 8.39
C ASN A 991 -29.74 43.73 8.47
N LYS A 992 -29.21 43.07 7.43
CA LYS A 992 -29.00 41.62 7.40
C LYS A 992 -27.86 41.18 8.33
N LYS A 993 -26.77 41.96 8.40
CA LYS A 993 -25.62 41.69 9.28
C LYS A 993 -26.03 41.73 10.76
N ASN A 994 -26.75 42.77 11.16
CA ASN A 994 -27.28 42.91 12.53
C ASN A 994 -28.19 41.75 12.94
N LEU A 995 -28.99 41.22 12.00
CA LEU A 995 -29.89 40.09 12.28
C LEU A 995 -29.12 38.77 12.45
N ILE A 996 -28.08 38.54 11.65
CA ILE A 996 -27.19 37.37 11.78
C ILE A 996 -26.41 37.41 13.10
N GLU A 997 -25.87 38.56 13.48
CA GLU A 997 -25.14 38.71 14.75
C GLU A 997 -26.03 38.47 15.98
N ARG A 998 -27.27 38.97 15.96
CA ARG A 998 -28.25 38.69 17.02
C ARG A 998 -28.55 37.19 17.14
N LEU A 999 -28.75 36.50 16.02
CA LEU A 999 -28.96 35.05 16.01
C LEU A 999 -27.74 34.31 16.58
N LEU A 1000 -26.52 34.67 16.16
CA LEU A 1000 -25.31 34.03 16.69
C LEU A 1000 -25.18 34.20 18.21
N ASN A 1001 -25.45 35.39 18.74
CA ASN A 1001 -25.39 35.67 20.18
C ASN A 1001 -26.47 34.89 20.97
N CYS A 1002 -27.71 34.85 20.45
CA CYS A 1002 -28.80 34.10 21.08
C CYS A 1002 -28.52 32.59 21.22
N PHE A 1003 -27.81 32.01 20.25
CA PHE A 1003 -27.50 30.57 20.23
C PHE A 1003 -26.08 30.25 20.74
N SER A 1004 -25.25 31.25 21.05
CA SER A 1004 -23.95 31.06 21.72
C SER A 1004 -24.03 31.10 23.24
N ASP A 1005 -24.96 31.89 23.78
CA ASP A 1005 -25.19 31.99 25.23
C ASP A 1005 -26.10 30.85 25.71
N SER A 1006 -25.90 30.40 26.95
CA SER A 1006 -26.51 29.20 27.55
C SER A 1006 -28.04 29.24 27.74
N GLN A 1007 -28.72 30.18 27.08
CA GLN A 1007 -30.14 30.50 27.23
C GLN A 1007 -31.06 29.63 26.34
N CYS A 1008 -30.51 28.90 25.35
CA CYS A 1008 -31.28 28.03 24.45
C CYS A 1008 -31.21 26.54 24.83
N LYS A 1009 -32.29 25.79 24.55
CA LYS A 1009 -32.34 24.33 24.74
C LYS A 1009 -31.25 23.67 23.90
N VAL A 1010 -30.49 22.73 24.47
CA VAL A 1010 -29.42 21.99 23.79
C VAL A 1010 -29.93 21.37 22.48
N PRO A 1011 -29.19 21.45 21.35
CA PRO A 1011 -29.57 20.80 20.11
C PRO A 1011 -29.71 19.28 20.32
N THR A 1012 -30.84 18.71 19.91
CA THR A 1012 -31.15 17.27 20.11
C THR A 1012 -31.18 16.48 18.80
N HIS A 1013 -31.26 17.15 17.65
CA HIS A 1013 -31.38 16.50 16.35
C HIS A 1013 -30.02 16.37 15.65
N LYS A 1014 -29.73 15.21 15.07
CA LYS A 1014 -28.45 14.93 14.38
C LYS A 1014 -28.64 14.94 12.88
N VAL A 1015 -27.94 15.82 12.17
CA VAL A 1015 -27.91 15.87 10.71
C VAL A 1015 -26.57 15.34 10.21
N THR A 1016 -26.61 14.48 9.18
CA THR A 1016 -25.39 13.97 8.52
C THR A 1016 -25.06 14.86 7.32
N VAL A 1017 -23.85 15.41 7.31
CA VAL A 1017 -23.31 16.23 6.22
C VAL A 1017 -22.59 15.32 5.23
N PHE A 1018 -22.72 15.58 3.93
CA PHE A 1018 -22.05 14.81 2.88
C PHE A 1018 -20.82 15.54 2.35
N GLY A 1019 -19.74 14.79 2.11
CA GLY A 1019 -18.44 15.29 1.67
C GLY A 1019 -17.34 14.91 2.66
N PRO A 1020 -16.18 15.56 2.61
CA PRO A 1020 -15.80 16.70 1.74
C PRO A 1020 -15.53 16.28 0.29
N PHE A 1021 -15.82 17.16 -0.67
CA PHE A 1021 -15.62 16.94 -2.11
C PHE A 1021 -14.69 17.99 -2.72
N THR A 1022 -13.86 17.58 -3.69
CA THR A 1022 -13.09 18.47 -4.58
C THR A 1022 -13.34 18.10 -6.03
N PRO A 1023 -13.49 19.07 -6.95
CA PRO A 1023 -13.69 18.77 -8.38
C PRO A 1023 -12.39 18.35 -9.09
N TYR A 1024 -11.22 18.50 -8.45
CA TYR A 1024 -9.92 18.13 -9.01
C TYR A 1024 -9.50 16.70 -8.66
N GLU A 1025 -10.41 15.91 -8.07
CA GLU A 1025 -10.18 14.50 -7.82
C GLU A 1025 -10.12 13.75 -9.17
N MET A 1026 -8.95 13.16 -9.46
CA MET A 1026 -8.72 12.48 -10.73
C MET A 1026 -9.18 11.03 -10.69
N LYS A 1027 -9.80 10.57 -11.78
CA LYS A 1027 -10.13 9.15 -11.97
C LYS A 1027 -9.02 8.46 -12.76
N CYS A 1028 -8.70 7.24 -12.35
CA CYS A 1028 -7.66 6.40 -12.95
C CYS A 1028 -8.28 5.43 -13.98
N TYR A 1029 -7.56 5.16 -15.06
CA TYR A 1029 -7.96 4.27 -16.16
C TYR A 1029 -6.81 3.33 -16.51
N THR A 1030 -7.13 2.09 -16.85
CA THR A 1030 -6.14 1.09 -17.27
C THR A 1030 -5.78 1.24 -18.75
N MET A 1031 -4.58 0.80 -19.11
CA MET A 1031 -4.06 0.86 -20.47
C MET A 1031 -4.11 -0.47 -21.24
N THR A 1032 -4.29 -1.59 -20.54
CA THR A 1032 -4.40 -2.92 -21.16
C THR A 1032 -5.77 -3.12 -21.79
N ARG A 1033 -5.83 -3.79 -22.96
CA ARG A 1033 -7.08 -4.08 -23.67
C ARG A 1033 -8.10 -4.84 -22.82
N VAL A 1034 -7.66 -5.83 -22.05
CA VAL A 1034 -8.56 -6.70 -21.26
C VAL A 1034 -9.33 -5.96 -20.17
N SER A 1035 -8.78 -4.85 -19.67
CA SER A 1035 -9.35 -4.13 -18.53
C SER A 1035 -9.97 -2.78 -18.91
N GLN A 1036 -9.92 -2.35 -20.17
CA GLN A 1036 -10.23 -0.98 -20.60
C GLN A 1036 -11.58 -0.43 -20.12
N PHE A 1037 -12.59 -1.30 -19.96
CA PHE A 1037 -13.95 -0.93 -19.52
C PHE A 1037 -14.21 -1.10 -18.02
N ARG A 1038 -13.21 -1.57 -17.25
CA ARG A 1038 -13.37 -1.85 -15.81
C ARG A 1038 -13.12 -0.59 -14.98
N MET A 1039 -13.88 -0.43 -13.90
CA MET A 1039 -13.68 0.67 -12.95
C MET A 1039 -12.40 0.43 -12.14
N VAL A 1040 -11.53 1.43 -12.06
CA VAL A 1040 -10.28 1.37 -11.28
C VAL A 1040 -10.47 2.10 -9.95
N LEU A 1041 -10.13 1.42 -8.85
CA LEU A 1041 -10.14 1.92 -7.48
C LEU A 1041 -8.74 1.79 -6.90
N ILE A 1042 -8.30 2.76 -6.08
CA ILE A 1042 -7.02 2.67 -5.38
C ILE A 1042 -7.28 2.27 -3.94
N GLN A 1043 -6.49 1.33 -3.42
CA GLN A 1043 -6.58 0.85 -2.04
C GLN A 1043 -6.50 2.01 -1.05
N ARG A 1044 -7.33 1.97 0.01
CA ARG A 1044 -7.47 3.08 0.96
C ARG A 1044 -6.20 3.34 1.77
N GLU A 1045 -5.31 2.38 1.88
CA GLU A 1045 -4.05 2.51 2.63
C GLU A 1045 -2.92 3.14 1.78
N SER A 1046 -3.10 3.24 0.46
CA SER A 1046 -2.14 3.89 -0.44
C SER A 1046 -2.14 5.41 -0.26
N ILE A 1047 -0.96 6.04 -0.34
CA ILE A 1047 -0.86 7.50 -0.33
C ILE A 1047 -1.60 8.15 -1.51
N ASN A 1048 -1.69 7.46 -2.66
CA ASN A 1048 -2.38 7.96 -3.85
C ASN A 1048 -3.86 7.54 -3.90
N SER A 1049 -4.41 7.03 -2.79
CA SER A 1049 -5.84 6.75 -2.67
C SER A 1049 -6.73 7.96 -2.91
N VAL A 1050 -6.17 9.16 -2.76
CA VAL A 1050 -6.75 10.43 -3.18
C VAL A 1050 -5.71 11.14 -4.05
N VAL A 1051 -6.00 11.31 -5.33
CA VAL A 1051 -5.16 12.10 -6.24
C VAL A 1051 -5.92 13.36 -6.62
N VAL A 1052 -5.40 14.50 -6.20
CA VAL A 1052 -5.92 15.81 -6.59
C VAL A 1052 -4.95 16.42 -7.60
N CYS A 1053 -5.50 16.92 -8.71
CA CYS A 1053 -4.73 17.57 -9.76
C CYS A 1053 -4.15 18.90 -9.25
N ASP A 1054 -2.81 19.04 -9.23
CA ASP A 1054 -2.13 20.25 -8.74
C ASP A 1054 -2.08 21.37 -9.80
N ALA A 1055 -2.13 21.01 -11.09
CA ALA A 1055 -2.11 21.93 -12.22
C ALA A 1055 -3.01 21.41 -13.36
N PRO A 1056 -4.35 21.50 -13.24
CA PRO A 1056 -5.28 21.03 -14.28
C PRO A 1056 -5.11 21.75 -15.61
N GLU A 1057 -4.50 22.93 -15.60
CA GLU A 1057 -4.04 23.67 -16.77
C GLU A 1057 -3.12 22.85 -17.68
N ASP A 1058 -2.27 21.99 -17.11
CA ASP A 1058 -1.29 21.20 -17.83
C ASP A 1058 -1.92 19.91 -18.40
N PRO A 1059 -2.11 19.80 -19.73
CA PRO A 1059 -2.64 18.58 -20.33
C PRO A 1059 -1.73 17.37 -20.08
N ILE A 1060 -0.46 17.57 -19.74
CA ILE A 1060 0.54 16.52 -19.56
C ILE A 1060 0.31 15.74 -18.26
N GLN A 1061 -0.36 16.31 -17.26
CA GLN A 1061 -0.78 15.57 -16.07
C GLN A 1061 -1.77 14.43 -16.39
N GLN A 1062 -2.39 14.44 -17.57
CA GLN A 1062 -3.26 13.36 -18.06
C GLN A 1062 -2.44 12.14 -18.52
N PHE A 1063 -1.22 12.39 -18.99
CA PHE A 1063 -0.26 11.38 -19.45
C PHE A 1063 0.72 10.94 -18.35
N CYS A 1064 0.52 11.39 -17.11
CA CYS A 1064 1.24 10.87 -15.96
C CYS A 1064 1.05 9.35 -15.87
N LEU A 1065 2.17 8.63 -15.98
CA LEU A 1065 2.19 7.20 -15.77
C LEU A 1065 1.95 6.90 -14.29
N PHE A 1066 0.92 6.12 -14.01
CA PHE A 1066 0.67 5.53 -12.71
C PHE A 1066 1.02 4.04 -12.76
N VAL A 1067 1.93 3.63 -11.89
CA VAL A 1067 2.41 2.25 -11.79
C VAL A 1067 1.82 1.61 -10.55
N CYS A 1068 1.26 0.42 -10.72
CA CYS A 1068 0.70 -0.36 -9.61
C CYS A 1068 1.41 -1.72 -9.50
N LEU A 1069 1.72 -2.08 -8.25
CA LEU A 1069 2.47 -3.29 -7.95
C LEU A 1069 1.58 -4.53 -7.88
N PHE A 1070 0.38 -4.39 -7.31
CA PHE A 1070 -0.60 -5.48 -7.27
C PHE A 1070 -1.98 -5.03 -7.74
N VAL A 1071 -2.54 -5.83 -8.64
CA VAL A 1071 -3.85 -5.61 -9.24
C VAL A 1071 -4.79 -6.70 -8.75
N PHE A 1072 -5.85 -6.31 -8.04
CA PHE A 1072 -6.84 -7.24 -7.50
C PHE A 1072 -8.22 -7.01 -8.10
N LEU A 1073 -8.94 -8.10 -8.36
CA LEU A 1073 -10.34 -8.02 -8.79
C LEU A 1073 -11.30 -8.14 -7.60
N VAL A 1074 -12.33 -7.29 -7.57
CA VAL A 1074 -13.42 -7.31 -6.58
C VAL A 1074 -14.70 -7.87 -7.22
N PRO A 1075 -15.59 -8.54 -6.46
CA PRO A 1075 -16.94 -8.82 -6.94
C PRO A 1075 -17.62 -7.53 -7.44
N LEU A 1076 -18.10 -7.53 -8.70
CA LEU A 1076 -18.51 -6.40 -9.58
C LEU A 1076 -17.48 -5.96 -10.64
N SER A 1077 -16.42 -6.74 -10.87
CA SER A 1077 -15.43 -6.51 -11.94
C SER A 1077 -14.62 -5.21 -11.84
N ALA A 1078 -14.62 -4.57 -10.66
CA ALA A 1078 -13.76 -3.42 -10.38
C ALA A 1078 -12.33 -3.90 -10.07
N VAL A 1079 -11.35 -3.11 -10.51
CA VAL A 1079 -9.92 -3.34 -10.31
C VAL A 1079 -9.45 -2.49 -9.13
N ILE A 1080 -8.92 -3.12 -8.07
CA ILE A 1080 -8.23 -2.45 -6.97
C ILE A 1080 -6.74 -2.44 -7.22
N LEU A 1081 -6.14 -1.25 -7.11
CA LEU A 1081 -4.71 -1.02 -7.19
C LEU A 1081 -4.13 -0.90 -5.78
N GLU A 1082 -3.15 -1.76 -5.47
CA GLU A 1082 -2.38 -1.70 -4.21
C GLU A 1082 -0.95 -1.24 -4.47
N GLU A 1083 -0.38 -0.52 -3.50
CA GLU A 1083 1.00 0.00 -3.45
C GLU A 1083 1.43 0.67 -4.76
N THR A 1084 1.26 1.99 -4.81
CA THR A 1084 1.21 2.73 -6.08
C THR A 1084 2.30 3.78 -6.19
N SER A 1085 2.71 4.07 -7.42
CA SER A 1085 3.73 5.09 -7.72
C SER A 1085 3.32 5.95 -8.90
N LEU A 1086 3.25 7.26 -8.68
CA LEU A 1086 3.02 8.24 -9.73
C LEU A 1086 4.36 8.73 -10.31
N MET A 1087 4.49 8.68 -11.63
CA MET A 1087 5.63 9.25 -12.35
C MET A 1087 5.49 10.77 -12.51
N PRO A 1088 6.61 11.52 -12.59
CA PRO A 1088 6.56 12.94 -12.87
C PRO A 1088 5.91 13.22 -14.24
N PRO A 1089 5.23 14.38 -14.40
CA PRO A 1089 4.55 14.78 -15.64
C PRO A 1089 5.54 15.22 -16.73
N ILE A 1090 6.40 14.31 -17.18
CA ILE A 1090 7.37 14.56 -18.25
C ILE A 1090 6.73 14.16 -19.60
N PRO A 1091 6.68 15.07 -20.60
CA PRO A 1091 6.20 14.76 -21.94
C PRO A 1091 6.89 13.54 -22.54
N GLY A 1092 6.16 12.64 -23.19
CA GLY A 1092 6.73 11.46 -23.84
C GLY A 1092 7.21 10.35 -22.91
N LEU A 1093 7.27 10.58 -21.59
CA LEU A 1093 7.81 9.61 -20.63
C LEU A 1093 7.02 8.29 -20.62
N LEU A 1094 5.69 8.36 -20.71
CA LEU A 1094 4.84 7.17 -20.78
C LEU A 1094 5.16 6.31 -22.01
N ALA A 1095 5.31 6.95 -23.17
CA ALA A 1095 5.67 6.28 -24.42
C ALA A 1095 7.08 5.69 -24.34
N LEU A 1096 8.06 6.47 -23.84
CA LEU A 1096 9.45 6.05 -23.68
C LEU A 1096 9.57 4.83 -22.77
N LEU A 1097 8.93 4.84 -21.60
CA LEU A 1097 8.98 3.72 -20.65
C LEU A 1097 8.27 2.47 -21.19
N SER A 1098 7.16 2.66 -21.91
CA SER A 1098 6.46 1.55 -22.56
C SER A 1098 7.33 0.92 -23.64
N MET A 1099 7.99 1.72 -24.48
CA MET A 1099 8.91 1.23 -25.50
C MET A 1099 10.20 0.62 -24.93
N LEU A 1100 10.69 1.14 -23.81
CA LEU A 1100 11.90 0.63 -23.15
C LEU A 1100 11.71 -0.77 -22.57
N PHE A 1101 10.54 -1.02 -21.94
CA PHE A 1101 10.30 -2.24 -21.18
C PHE A 1101 9.40 -3.27 -21.88
N ALA A 1102 8.70 -2.89 -22.94
CA ALA A 1102 7.93 -3.83 -23.75
C ALA A 1102 8.87 -4.84 -24.46
N PRO A 1103 8.52 -6.14 -24.51
CA PRO A 1103 9.28 -7.13 -25.26
C PRO A 1103 9.41 -6.75 -26.75
N ALA A 1104 8.29 -6.38 -27.37
CA ALA A 1104 8.19 -5.95 -28.75
C ALA A 1104 7.38 -4.65 -28.86
N ILE A 1105 7.70 -3.86 -29.89
CA ILE A 1105 6.97 -2.63 -30.24
C ILE A 1105 6.65 -2.59 -31.72
N GLU A 1106 5.50 -2.03 -32.05
CA GLU A 1106 5.07 -1.73 -33.42
C GLU A 1106 4.74 -0.24 -33.53
N LEU A 1107 5.51 0.52 -34.30
CA LEU A 1107 5.33 1.96 -34.45
C LEU A 1107 4.19 2.27 -35.42
N ARG A 1108 3.34 3.23 -35.03
CA ARG A 1108 2.29 3.79 -35.89
C ARG A 1108 2.81 5.04 -36.59
N VAL A 1109 2.59 5.14 -37.89
CA VAL A 1109 2.96 6.31 -38.70
C VAL A 1109 1.73 7.06 -39.17
N ASP A 1110 1.89 8.36 -39.41
CA ASP A 1110 0.88 9.17 -40.06
C ASP A 1110 0.61 8.70 -41.51
N LYS A 1111 -0.44 9.23 -42.14
CA LYS A 1111 -0.80 8.85 -43.53
C LYS A 1111 0.32 9.13 -44.54
N SER A 1112 1.23 10.07 -44.25
CA SER A 1112 2.37 10.37 -45.12
C SER A 1112 3.56 9.43 -44.92
N GLY A 1113 3.57 8.62 -43.85
CA GLY A 1113 4.66 7.73 -43.49
C GLY A 1113 5.92 8.45 -42.98
N LYS A 1114 5.82 9.75 -42.65
CA LYS A 1114 6.98 10.59 -42.30
C LYS A 1114 7.14 10.78 -40.79
N HIS A 1115 6.05 10.67 -40.02
CA HIS A 1115 6.08 10.93 -38.59
C HIS A 1115 5.47 9.76 -37.82
N PHE A 1116 6.13 9.38 -36.72
CA PHE A 1116 5.52 8.46 -35.77
C PHE A 1116 4.42 9.17 -34.98
N THR A 1117 3.25 8.53 -34.90
CA THR A 1117 2.04 9.05 -34.24
C THR A 1117 1.67 8.26 -32.99
N GLY A 1118 2.25 7.08 -32.81
CA GLY A 1118 2.00 6.22 -31.67
C GLY A 1118 2.77 4.91 -31.74
N VAL A 1119 2.50 4.03 -30.79
CA VAL A 1119 3.14 2.72 -30.66
C VAL A 1119 2.17 1.70 -30.06
N LEU A 1120 2.23 0.47 -30.54
CA LEU A 1120 1.67 -0.71 -29.88
C LEU A 1120 2.81 -1.43 -29.14
N CYS A 1121 2.67 -1.58 -27.83
CA CYS A 1121 3.64 -2.25 -26.95
C CYS A 1121 3.06 -3.57 -26.45
N GLY A 1122 3.82 -4.66 -26.51
CA GLY A 1122 3.34 -5.97 -26.10
C GLY A 1122 4.34 -7.10 -26.29
N LEU A 1123 3.86 -8.34 -26.27
CA LEU A 1123 4.68 -9.53 -26.55
C LEU A 1123 4.98 -9.70 -28.05
N GLY A 1124 4.20 -9.04 -28.91
CA GLY A 1124 4.33 -9.10 -30.36
C GLY A 1124 3.53 -10.26 -30.96
N TRP A 1125 3.93 -10.68 -32.15
CA TRP A 1125 3.28 -11.75 -32.94
C TRP A 1125 4.20 -12.95 -33.15
N SER A 1126 3.62 -14.10 -33.44
CA SER A 1126 4.41 -15.27 -33.82
C SER A 1126 4.83 -15.17 -35.27
N GLN A 1127 6.10 -15.47 -35.57
CA GLN A 1127 6.60 -15.45 -36.95
C GLN A 1127 6.07 -16.65 -37.75
N THR A 1128 5.71 -17.75 -37.05
CA THR A 1128 5.18 -18.97 -37.68
C THR A 1128 3.72 -18.83 -38.13
N CYS A 1129 2.84 -18.30 -37.28
CA CYS A 1129 1.40 -18.23 -37.56
C CYS A 1129 0.89 -16.82 -37.88
N GLY A 1130 1.71 -15.78 -37.70
CA GLY A 1130 1.33 -14.38 -37.94
C GLY A 1130 0.29 -13.82 -36.96
N ALA A 1131 -0.10 -14.59 -35.94
CA ALA A 1131 -1.07 -14.18 -34.93
C ALA A 1131 -0.40 -13.45 -33.75
N PRO A 1132 -1.08 -12.49 -33.09
CA PRO A 1132 -0.58 -11.87 -31.88
C PRO A 1132 -0.45 -12.90 -30.74
N LEU A 1133 0.65 -12.85 -30.00
CA LEU A 1133 0.96 -13.85 -28.96
C LEU A 1133 0.18 -13.63 -27.67
N LEU A 1134 -0.02 -12.37 -27.24
CA LEU A 1134 -0.73 -12.02 -26.00
C LEU A 1134 -1.50 -10.70 -26.14
N PRO A 1135 -2.48 -10.61 -27.07
CA PRO A 1135 -3.16 -9.37 -27.43
C PRO A 1135 -3.93 -8.71 -26.28
N GLU A 1136 -4.33 -9.47 -25.26
CA GLU A 1136 -5.02 -8.97 -24.06
C GLU A 1136 -4.18 -7.98 -23.24
N ASN A 1137 -2.85 -8.12 -23.26
CA ASN A 1137 -1.91 -7.28 -22.53
C ASN A 1137 -1.31 -6.15 -23.37
N ASP A 1138 -1.61 -6.13 -24.68
CA ASP A 1138 -1.11 -5.08 -25.56
C ASP A 1138 -1.61 -3.70 -25.13
N MET A 1139 -0.69 -2.74 -25.14
CA MET A 1139 -0.92 -1.33 -24.84
C MET A 1139 -0.74 -0.50 -26.09
N GLU A 1140 -1.78 0.22 -26.50
CA GLU A 1140 -1.73 1.15 -27.62
C GLU A 1140 -1.65 2.60 -27.12
N LEU A 1141 -0.64 3.31 -27.59
CA LEU A 1141 -0.27 4.64 -27.11
C LEU A 1141 -0.18 5.61 -28.28
N THR A 1142 -0.82 6.76 -28.15
CA THR A 1142 -0.60 7.91 -29.03
C THR A 1142 0.52 8.77 -28.45
N PHE A 1143 1.45 9.23 -29.29
CA PHE A 1143 2.53 10.08 -28.81
C PHE A 1143 2.04 11.51 -28.55
N ASP A 1144 2.39 12.03 -27.37
CA ASP A 1144 2.18 13.41 -26.94
C ASP A 1144 3.34 14.34 -27.33
N VAL A 1145 4.48 13.75 -27.73
CA VAL A 1145 5.66 14.42 -28.27
C VAL A 1145 6.09 13.82 -29.61
N HIS A 1146 6.91 14.54 -30.36
CA HIS A 1146 7.47 13.99 -31.59
C HIS A 1146 8.61 13.01 -31.28
N PHE A 1147 8.48 11.76 -31.71
CA PHE A 1147 9.57 10.79 -31.75
C PHE A 1147 10.11 10.67 -33.18
N GLY A 1148 11.43 10.77 -33.32
CA GLY A 1148 12.18 10.54 -34.55
C GLY A 1148 12.91 9.19 -34.55
N VAL A 1149 13.58 8.87 -35.65
CA VAL A 1149 14.37 7.63 -35.79
C VAL A 1149 15.55 7.61 -34.81
N GLU A 1150 16.15 8.78 -34.54
CA GLU A 1150 17.25 8.94 -33.59
C GLU A 1150 16.84 8.54 -32.17
N ASP A 1151 15.64 8.95 -31.72
CA ASP A 1151 15.11 8.59 -30.40
C ASP A 1151 14.91 7.06 -30.27
N ILE A 1152 14.39 6.41 -31.32
CA ILE A 1152 14.23 4.95 -31.34
C ILE A 1152 15.60 4.26 -31.31
N SER A 1153 16.61 4.82 -31.97
CA SER A 1153 17.99 4.32 -31.92
C SER A 1153 18.57 4.41 -30.50
N GLU A 1154 18.40 5.54 -29.82
CA GLU A 1154 18.87 5.72 -28.42
C GLU A 1154 18.16 4.76 -27.45
N ILE A 1155 16.84 4.54 -27.62
CA ILE A 1155 16.10 3.52 -26.85
C ILE A 1155 16.70 2.13 -27.07
N ASN A 1156 17.04 1.77 -28.31
CA ASN A 1156 17.66 0.47 -28.62
C ASN A 1156 19.09 0.34 -28.07
N ILE A 1157 19.86 1.43 -28.05
CA ILE A 1157 21.18 1.49 -27.41
C ILE A 1157 21.03 1.20 -25.90
N LEU A 1158 20.06 1.85 -25.24
CA LEU A 1158 19.78 1.62 -23.82
C LEU A 1158 19.34 0.17 -23.55
N ARG A 1159 18.42 -0.39 -24.36
CA ARG A 1159 18.00 -1.81 -24.27
C ARG A 1159 19.20 -2.76 -24.43
N THR A 1160 20.10 -2.45 -25.36
CA THR A 1160 21.31 -3.24 -25.60
C THR A 1160 22.27 -3.16 -24.41
N ALA A 1161 22.44 -1.98 -23.81
CA ALA A 1161 23.26 -1.79 -22.62
C ALA A 1161 22.72 -2.58 -21.42
N ILE A 1162 21.38 -2.57 -21.21
CA ILE A 1162 20.71 -3.37 -20.19
C ILE A 1162 20.97 -4.87 -20.40
N ASN A 1163 20.77 -5.36 -21.62
CA ASN A 1163 21.00 -6.77 -21.95
C ASN A 1163 22.46 -7.19 -21.76
N LYS A 1164 23.40 -6.33 -22.17
CA LYS A 1164 24.84 -6.57 -21.97
C LYS A 1164 25.18 -6.71 -20.49
N LEU A 1165 24.66 -5.83 -19.64
CA LEU A 1165 24.88 -5.88 -18.19
C LEU A 1165 24.35 -7.20 -17.59
N LEU A 1166 23.14 -7.62 -17.96
CA LEU A 1166 22.57 -8.89 -17.50
C LEU A 1166 23.37 -10.11 -17.97
N CYS A 1167 23.93 -10.09 -19.17
CA CYS A 1167 24.84 -11.14 -19.65
C CYS A 1167 26.14 -11.18 -18.83
N GLU A 1168 26.73 -10.03 -18.51
CA GLU A 1168 27.95 -9.93 -17.71
C GLU A 1168 27.75 -10.45 -16.27
N CYS A 1169 26.58 -10.22 -15.66
CA CYS A 1169 26.24 -10.80 -14.35
C CYS A 1169 26.32 -12.35 -14.36
N ALA A 1170 26.02 -12.97 -15.51
CA ALA A 1170 26.07 -14.42 -15.67
C ALA A 1170 27.50 -14.98 -15.80
N VAL A 1171 28.50 -14.15 -16.15
CA VAL A 1171 29.86 -14.57 -16.51
C VAL A 1171 30.92 -14.21 -15.44
N CYS A 1172 30.53 -13.52 -14.35
CA CYS A 1172 31.43 -13.07 -13.27
C CYS A 1172 32.53 -12.08 -13.71
N SER A 1173 32.22 -11.08 -14.54
CA SER A 1173 33.15 -9.96 -14.76
C SER A 1173 33.27 -9.09 -13.49
N GLY A 1174 34.48 -8.69 -13.13
CA GLY A 1174 34.78 -8.04 -11.84
C GLY A 1174 33.93 -6.78 -11.52
N GLN A 1175 33.88 -6.41 -10.24
CA GLN A 1175 32.96 -5.39 -9.72
C GLN A 1175 33.15 -3.98 -10.32
N GLU A 1176 34.37 -3.64 -10.75
CA GLU A 1176 34.68 -2.36 -11.41
C GLU A 1176 33.99 -2.24 -12.78
N ILE A 1177 34.07 -3.29 -13.60
CA ILE A 1177 33.41 -3.34 -14.93
C ILE A 1177 31.90 -3.20 -14.75
N MET A 1178 31.33 -3.88 -13.74
CA MET A 1178 29.91 -3.81 -13.45
C MET A 1178 29.48 -2.38 -13.08
N THR A 1179 30.27 -1.70 -12.24
CA THR A 1179 29.99 -0.31 -11.84
C THR A 1179 30.05 0.64 -13.04
N GLN A 1180 31.02 0.45 -13.95
CA GLN A 1180 31.13 1.24 -15.17
C GLN A 1180 29.94 1.01 -16.13
N LEU A 1181 29.48 -0.23 -16.26
CA LEU A 1181 28.31 -0.56 -17.09
C LEU A 1181 27.02 0.02 -16.49
N GLN A 1182 26.86 -0.05 -15.17
CA GLN A 1182 25.73 0.57 -14.45
C GLN A 1182 25.71 2.08 -14.70
N GLU A 1183 26.85 2.75 -14.59
CA GLU A 1183 26.92 4.20 -14.83
C GLU A 1183 26.61 4.55 -16.29
N ASN A 1184 27.09 3.76 -17.25
CA ASN A 1184 26.75 3.94 -18.66
C ASN A 1184 25.23 3.81 -18.90
N VAL A 1185 24.58 2.79 -18.33
CA VAL A 1185 23.11 2.63 -18.43
C VAL A 1185 22.37 3.82 -17.81
N ARG A 1186 22.84 4.32 -16.66
CA ARG A 1186 22.25 5.48 -15.98
C ARG A 1186 22.38 6.75 -16.80
N GLN A 1187 23.55 7.02 -17.37
CA GLN A 1187 23.77 8.20 -18.21
C GLN A 1187 22.94 8.15 -19.50
N ASN A 1188 22.83 6.99 -20.14
CA ASN A 1188 22.00 6.83 -21.34
C ASN A 1188 20.49 6.94 -21.06
N LEU A 1189 20.03 6.62 -19.85
CA LEU A 1189 18.64 6.85 -19.45
C LEU A 1189 18.33 8.33 -19.19
N LEU A 1190 19.29 9.08 -18.65
CA LEU A 1190 19.13 10.49 -18.29
C LEU A 1190 19.30 11.44 -19.48
N ARG A 1191 20.07 11.01 -20.49
CA ARG A 1191 20.19 11.68 -21.79
C ARG A 1191 18.91 11.49 -22.59
#